data_AF-A0A7Y5W548-F1
#
_entry.id   AF-A0A7Y5W548-F1
#
_cell.length_a   1.000
_cell.length_b   1.000
_cell.length_c   1.000
_cell.angle_alpha   90.00
_cell.angle_beta   90.00
_cell.angle_gamma   90.00
#
_symmetry.space_group_name_H-M   'P 1'
#
loop_
_entity.id
_entity.type
_entity.pdbx_description
1 polymer ?
#
loop_
_entity_poly.entity_id
_entity_poly.type
_entity_poly.pdbx_seq_one_letter_code
_entity_poly.pdbx_strand_id
1 'polypeptide(L)'
;MHRLIWNLLTAVCASGMPAAFAAGESDTARPASAIQRIYLIHFSHTDIGFTDMPGVCRQLQQRYLDIAIDAALATRAKPEGQRFYWTCESLITVDDWWQAASSQRREDFLQALQSGQLDVAALPCNQAPFLDAAQWRTMLHWVPEDLWRQLRPAVALQSDVNGCPRAGAMALLDRGVSRLCMSINSDSGGSPFVRPSAFWWKMPDGRRLFVYLNESYPSGYDFFETSQWRRGPVPPASDTRYRPPRAGDFLHTDEASLRAAHAQCLRQIERVRRDGYKHDVLLISMTNYWRMDNDPPLLAIPDFIAAWNKLGLKPELVFTTAAQAMQAMEEALGGQIPQYEGEFTDWWANGIASGPREVSASRIAKRLLAAAHSPLWGKMPSGGASKAHGLSKDLCLFDEHTWGSSFSAAFPWCLDAQAQFAEKALLAWRPLGEAQWLLSQRARLRLLGEGEALFVANPSRHGFSGWVRMPATCLRDDYRSLRNPATGARAALVFESGVRSFTAPGNPGELTRENTAATFPDNVPNQTAKFWVENLAPDSFVKLQLEKQPAGPERPTVDGPAVEVDKQGWPVSAQWTGMTRPLFTGGIGDFSAVGVKAFAPRWLLKDICAAGGSARGDELRAKHIETVPAVPEGEASVEETPFTRLYVQWLKHPRLQWAQRRLELWKRQPRARVTLRFNRLSSEAPEILYAGFTLPCEGTLPRVSNGGVPFTPFTDQLPGSCRDYVAVDGWADYATPDGHWLWVTRDAPLVSFDSPQIWTRRQTPPAHPERVLAMLFNNFWYTNFVGDEHGVMEFQFDLVWRKELDTGDAATLAESLVAEPVVLINSAGRDDPIVVQRLFTP
;
A
#
# COMPACT_ATOMS: atom_id res chain seq x y z
N MET A 1 -27.51 -13.01 -24.23
CA MET A 1 -26.83 -11.94 -23.46
C MET A 1 -25.89 -12.43 -22.34
N HIS A 2 -25.93 -13.70 -21.90
CA HIS A 2 -25.04 -14.23 -20.85
C HIS A 2 -23.78 -14.98 -21.35
N ARG A 3 -23.35 -14.78 -22.61
CA ARG A 3 -22.11 -15.36 -23.18
C ARG A 3 -20.93 -14.38 -23.26
N LEU A 4 -21.12 -13.11 -22.88
CA LEU A 4 -20.15 -12.02 -23.11
C LEU A 4 -19.31 -11.62 -21.90
N ILE A 5 -19.55 -12.18 -20.71
CA ILE A 5 -18.99 -11.63 -19.46
C ILE A 5 -17.60 -12.23 -19.09
N TRP A 6 -17.15 -13.29 -19.77
CA TRP A 6 -15.78 -13.82 -19.60
C TRP A 6 -15.05 -14.19 -20.91
N ASN A 7 -15.76 -14.40 -22.02
CA ASN A 7 -15.17 -14.75 -23.32
C ASN A 7 -14.66 -13.55 -24.16
N LEU A 8 -14.53 -12.36 -23.57
CA LEU A 8 -13.91 -11.19 -24.23
C LEU A 8 -12.48 -10.90 -23.73
N LEU A 9 -11.90 -11.78 -22.90
CA LEU A 9 -10.55 -11.66 -22.37
C LEU A 9 -9.51 -12.61 -23.03
N THR A 10 -9.91 -13.37 -24.06
CA THR A 10 -8.99 -14.30 -24.78
C THR A 10 -8.94 -14.11 -26.30
N ALA A 11 -9.56 -13.05 -26.85
CA ALA A 11 -9.45 -12.73 -28.28
C ALA A 11 -9.48 -11.21 -28.50
N VAL A 12 -8.29 -10.60 -28.50
CA VAL A 12 -7.82 -9.43 -29.30
C VAL A 12 -6.45 -9.03 -28.71
N CYS A 13 -5.43 -9.85 -28.99
CA CYS A 13 -4.01 -9.52 -28.85
C CYS A 13 -3.24 -10.07 -30.07
N ALA A 14 -3.78 -9.82 -31.25
CA ALA A 14 -3.14 -10.19 -32.51
C ALA A 14 -3.32 -9.05 -33.50
N SER A 15 -2.42 -8.07 -33.46
CA SER A 15 -1.88 -7.35 -34.64
C SER A 15 -1.16 -6.07 -34.19
N GLY A 16 0.12 -5.94 -34.53
CA GLY A 16 0.87 -4.68 -34.42
C GLY A 16 2.32 -4.82 -33.99
N MET A 17 3.17 -5.47 -34.80
CA MET A 17 4.62 -5.22 -34.79
C MET A 17 5.06 -4.79 -36.19
N PRO A 18 5.91 -3.75 -36.33
CA PRO A 18 6.49 -3.42 -37.62
C PRO A 18 7.64 -4.38 -37.96
N ALA A 19 7.75 -4.68 -39.25
CA ALA A 19 8.73 -5.58 -39.84
C ALA A 19 10.07 -4.89 -40.16
N ALA A 20 11.08 -5.75 -40.37
CA ALA A 20 12.43 -5.58 -40.95
C ALA A 20 13.58 -5.42 -39.93
N PHE A 21 14.71 -6.15 -40.01
CA PHE A 21 15.44 -6.70 -41.16
C PHE A 21 16.10 -8.07 -40.90
N ALA A 22 16.59 -8.64 -42.01
CA ALA A 22 16.88 -10.04 -42.32
C ALA A 22 18.22 -10.65 -41.86
N ALA A 23 18.16 -11.99 -41.74
CA ALA A 23 19.09 -13.03 -42.20
C ALA A 23 20.52 -13.15 -41.64
N GLY A 24 20.75 -14.30 -40.99
CA GLY A 24 22.04 -14.96 -40.76
C GLY A 24 21.79 -16.46 -40.53
N GLU A 25 22.68 -17.29 -41.07
CA GLU A 25 22.49 -18.70 -41.48
C GLU A 25 22.25 -19.75 -40.38
N SER A 26 21.83 -20.91 -40.89
CA SER A 26 21.40 -22.14 -40.23
C SER A 26 22.34 -22.69 -39.16
N ASP A 27 21.77 -23.01 -38.01
CA ASP A 27 22.29 -24.02 -37.09
C ASP A 27 21.22 -25.10 -36.88
N THR A 28 21.58 -26.34 -37.16
CA THR A 28 20.71 -27.52 -37.08
C THR A 28 20.45 -27.87 -35.61
N ALA A 29 19.43 -27.29 -35.01
CA ALA A 29 19.07 -27.51 -33.60
C ALA A 29 17.89 -28.49 -33.44
N ARG A 30 18.03 -29.38 -32.44
CA ARG A 30 17.10 -30.43 -31.97
C ARG A 30 15.60 -30.07 -32.11
N PRO A 31 14.71 -31.05 -32.35
CA PRO A 31 13.26 -30.81 -32.27
C PRO A 31 12.93 -30.20 -30.90
N ALA A 32 12.33 -29.01 -30.90
CA ALA A 32 11.99 -28.29 -29.68
C ALA A 32 11.17 -29.20 -28.76
N SER A 33 11.75 -29.59 -27.61
CA SER A 33 11.18 -30.58 -26.69
C SER A 33 9.75 -30.20 -26.33
N ALA A 34 8.80 -31.10 -26.59
CA ALA A 34 7.44 -30.95 -26.07
C ALA A 34 7.47 -30.91 -24.54
N ILE A 35 6.55 -30.16 -23.93
CA ILE A 35 6.35 -30.20 -22.47
C ILE A 35 6.11 -31.66 -22.08
N GLN A 36 6.97 -32.22 -21.25
CA GLN A 36 6.94 -33.62 -20.81
C GLN A 36 6.18 -33.79 -19.49
N ARG A 37 6.19 -32.75 -18.65
CA ARG A 37 5.57 -32.77 -17.32
C ARG A 37 4.89 -31.46 -16.96
N ILE A 38 3.71 -31.55 -16.35
CA ILE A 38 3.01 -30.44 -15.72
C ILE A 38 2.93 -30.70 -14.21
N TYR A 39 3.53 -29.82 -13.41
CA TYR A 39 3.35 -29.75 -11.97
C TYR A 39 2.07 -28.96 -11.68
N LEU A 40 1.10 -29.62 -11.05
CA LEU A 40 -0.14 -29.00 -10.61
C LEU A 40 -0.06 -28.73 -9.11
N ILE A 41 -0.24 -27.47 -8.72
CA ILE A 41 -0.34 -27.06 -7.31
C ILE A 41 -1.77 -26.63 -6.99
N HIS A 42 -2.24 -26.92 -5.79
CA HIS A 42 -3.60 -26.61 -5.36
C HIS A 42 -3.64 -25.87 -4.03
N PHE A 43 -4.35 -24.74 -4.02
CA PHE A 43 -4.51 -23.87 -2.86
C PHE A 43 -5.79 -23.03 -2.96
N SER A 44 -6.16 -22.38 -1.85
CA SER A 44 -7.20 -21.36 -1.82
C SER A 44 -6.54 -20.01 -2.06
N HIS A 45 -6.89 -19.33 -3.16
CA HIS A 45 -6.47 -17.94 -3.28
C HIS A 45 -7.21 -17.14 -2.21
N THR A 46 -6.44 -16.52 -1.31
CA THR A 46 -6.97 -15.93 -0.08
C THR A 46 -7.10 -14.43 -0.20
N ASP A 47 -8.35 -14.02 -0.36
CA ASP A 47 -8.79 -12.63 -0.20
C ASP A 47 -9.33 -12.43 1.20
N ILE A 48 -8.81 -11.43 1.92
CA ILE A 48 -9.38 -11.03 3.21
C ILE A 48 -10.58 -10.10 2.95
N GLY A 49 -11.65 -10.69 2.41
CA GLY A 49 -12.83 -9.99 1.91
C GLY A 49 -13.28 -10.54 0.55
N PHE A 50 -13.68 -9.64 -0.35
CA PHE A 50 -14.09 -9.87 -1.74
C PHE A 50 -15.37 -10.71 -1.91
N THR A 51 -15.35 -11.98 -1.50
CA THR A 51 -16.47 -12.92 -1.62
C THR A 51 -17.45 -12.82 -0.46
N ASP A 52 -16.94 -12.60 0.75
CA ASP A 52 -17.67 -12.52 2.01
C ASP A 52 -17.01 -11.47 2.93
N MET A 53 -17.59 -11.18 4.09
CA MET A 53 -16.95 -10.32 5.09
C MET A 53 -15.59 -10.88 5.53
N PRO A 54 -14.55 -10.03 5.75
CA PRO A 54 -13.22 -10.48 6.13
C PRO A 54 -13.18 -11.49 7.29
N GLY A 55 -13.96 -11.25 8.36
CA GLY A 55 -14.11 -12.21 9.46
C GLY A 55 -14.69 -13.57 9.06
N VAL A 56 -15.62 -13.61 8.10
CA VAL A 56 -16.20 -14.86 7.56
C VAL A 56 -15.18 -15.58 6.68
N CYS A 57 -14.48 -14.86 5.79
CA CYS A 57 -13.42 -15.43 4.95
C CYS A 57 -12.36 -16.14 5.82
N ARG A 58 -11.88 -15.48 6.89
CA ARG A 58 -10.91 -16.07 7.82
C ARG A 58 -11.45 -17.31 8.52
N GLN A 59 -12.72 -17.33 8.93
CA GLN A 59 -13.35 -18.51 9.52
C GLN A 59 -13.43 -19.67 8.51
N LEU A 60 -13.77 -19.38 7.25
CA LEU A 60 -13.83 -20.39 6.18
C LEU A 60 -12.45 -20.99 5.91
N GLN A 61 -11.40 -20.16 5.84
CA GLN A 61 -10.03 -20.62 5.60
C GLN A 61 -9.54 -21.59 6.70
N GLN A 62 -9.90 -21.39 7.97
CA GLN A 62 -9.60 -22.36 9.03
C GLN A 62 -10.25 -23.72 8.78
N ARG A 63 -11.51 -23.74 8.32
CA ARG A 63 -12.23 -24.98 7.99
C ARG A 63 -11.63 -25.66 6.75
N TYR A 64 -11.12 -24.88 5.80
CA TYR A 64 -10.46 -25.38 4.60
C TYR A 64 -9.14 -26.06 4.94
N LEU A 65 -8.40 -25.52 5.92
CA LEU A 65 -7.23 -26.17 6.45
C LEU A 65 -7.55 -27.52 7.10
N ASP A 66 -8.64 -27.63 7.88
CA ASP A 66 -9.07 -28.93 8.43
C ASP A 66 -9.38 -29.96 7.34
N ILE A 67 -10.10 -29.56 6.28
CA ILE A 67 -10.39 -30.44 5.13
C ILE A 67 -9.09 -30.91 4.47
N ALA A 68 -8.12 -30.01 4.29
CA ALA A 68 -6.84 -30.35 3.66
C ALA A 68 -6.01 -31.32 4.51
N ILE A 69 -5.93 -31.10 5.83
CA ILE A 69 -5.25 -32.00 6.76
C ILE A 69 -5.88 -33.39 6.69
N ASP A 70 -7.20 -33.48 6.80
CA ASP A 70 -7.91 -34.75 6.83
C ASP A 70 -7.75 -35.51 5.51
N ALA A 71 -7.83 -34.80 4.36
CA ALA A 71 -7.61 -35.40 3.05
C ALA A 71 -6.17 -35.89 2.84
N ALA A 72 -5.17 -35.13 3.30
CA ALA A 72 -3.77 -35.53 3.23
C ALA A 72 -3.55 -36.82 4.05
N LEU A 73 -4.00 -36.84 5.31
CA LEU A 73 -3.86 -38.00 6.19
C LEU A 73 -4.64 -39.23 5.69
N ALA A 74 -5.85 -39.05 5.18
CA ALA A 74 -6.67 -40.13 4.63
C ALA A 74 -6.04 -40.79 3.40
N THR A 75 -5.25 -40.03 2.63
CA THR A 75 -4.62 -40.53 1.39
C THR A 75 -3.15 -40.90 1.55
N ARG A 76 -2.52 -40.65 2.71
CA ARG A 76 -1.07 -40.85 2.93
C ARG A 76 -0.52 -42.23 2.59
N ALA A 77 -1.34 -43.26 2.78
CA ALA A 77 -0.97 -44.66 2.50
C ALA A 77 -1.19 -45.07 1.04
N LYS A 78 -1.83 -44.24 0.22
CA LYS A 78 -2.01 -44.50 -1.21
C LYS A 78 -0.67 -44.36 -1.96
N PRO A 79 -0.54 -44.90 -3.19
CA PRO A 79 0.59 -44.60 -4.08
C PRO A 79 0.70 -43.09 -4.35
N GLU A 80 1.91 -42.57 -4.57
CA GLU A 80 2.20 -41.13 -4.72
C GLU A 80 1.25 -40.42 -5.71
N GLY A 81 1.03 -40.98 -6.89
CA GLY A 81 0.11 -40.43 -7.91
C GLY A 81 -1.39 -40.49 -7.58
N GLN A 82 -1.76 -40.95 -6.38
CA GLN A 82 -3.14 -41.00 -5.87
C GLN A 82 -3.31 -40.27 -4.53
N ARG A 83 -2.28 -39.58 -4.06
CA ARG A 83 -2.30 -38.81 -2.81
C ARG A 83 -2.88 -37.42 -3.04
N PHE A 84 -3.53 -36.88 -2.01
CA PHE A 84 -3.99 -35.50 -2.00
C PHE A 84 -2.86 -34.56 -1.55
N TYR A 85 -2.73 -33.43 -2.23
CA TYR A 85 -1.75 -32.38 -1.93
C TYR A 85 -2.43 -31.02 -1.78
N TRP A 86 -1.96 -30.19 -0.86
CA TRP A 86 -2.48 -28.85 -0.62
C TRP A 86 -1.38 -27.90 -0.15
N THR A 87 -1.41 -26.66 -0.63
CA THR A 87 -0.59 -25.57 -0.10
C THR A 87 -1.48 -24.55 0.59
N CYS A 88 -1.16 -24.19 1.83
CA CYS A 88 -1.75 -23.02 2.48
C CYS A 88 -1.07 -21.78 1.90
N GLU A 89 -1.78 -21.02 1.06
CA GLU A 89 -1.25 -19.81 0.42
C GLU A 89 -0.88 -18.73 1.43
N SER A 90 -1.60 -18.67 2.55
CA SER A 90 -1.61 -17.55 3.46
C SER A 90 -1.27 -18.02 4.89
N LEU A 91 -0.16 -17.51 5.44
CA LEU A 91 0.29 -17.87 6.80
C LEU A 91 -0.68 -17.38 7.89
N ILE A 92 -1.52 -16.36 7.64
CA ILE A 92 -2.55 -15.96 8.61
C ILE A 92 -3.59 -17.06 8.84
N THR A 93 -3.93 -17.83 7.82
CA THR A 93 -4.84 -18.98 7.95
C THR A 93 -4.29 -19.99 8.95
N VAL A 94 -2.98 -20.25 8.87
CA VAL A 94 -2.29 -21.17 9.77
C VAL A 94 -2.19 -20.58 11.17
N ASP A 95 -1.89 -19.29 11.32
CA ASP A 95 -1.85 -18.62 12.63
C ASP A 95 -3.22 -18.70 13.33
N ASP A 96 -4.29 -18.28 12.65
CA ASP A 96 -5.66 -18.28 13.17
C ASP A 96 -6.10 -19.70 13.58
N TRP A 97 -5.90 -20.66 12.68
CA TRP A 97 -6.24 -22.05 12.96
C TRP A 97 -5.39 -22.62 14.09
N TRP A 98 -4.08 -22.33 14.12
CA TRP A 98 -3.17 -22.86 15.13
C TRP A 98 -3.57 -22.39 16.52
N GLN A 99 -3.92 -21.11 16.69
CA GLN A 99 -4.39 -20.58 17.98
C GLN A 99 -5.68 -21.25 18.45
N ALA A 100 -6.59 -21.58 17.52
CA ALA A 100 -7.87 -22.23 17.84
C ALA A 100 -7.78 -23.77 18.00
N ALA A 101 -6.80 -24.41 17.36
CA ALA A 101 -6.70 -25.86 17.27
C ALA A 101 -6.28 -26.52 18.59
N SER A 102 -6.82 -27.72 18.83
CA SER A 102 -6.39 -28.60 19.92
C SER A 102 -4.98 -29.15 19.68
N SER A 103 -4.30 -29.60 20.74
CA SER A 103 -2.97 -30.23 20.63
C SER A 103 -2.96 -31.39 19.64
N GLN A 104 -3.98 -32.26 19.66
CA GLN A 104 -4.09 -33.38 18.71
C GLN A 104 -4.19 -32.89 17.26
N ARG A 105 -5.00 -31.86 16.98
CA ARG A 105 -5.10 -31.32 15.62
C ARG A 105 -3.80 -30.69 15.16
N ARG A 106 -3.08 -29.98 16.03
CA ARG A 106 -1.75 -29.45 15.73
C ARG A 106 -0.77 -30.58 15.36
N GLU A 107 -0.82 -31.72 16.05
CA GLU A 107 -0.03 -32.90 15.71
C GLU A 107 -0.42 -33.49 14.34
N ASP A 108 -1.71 -33.62 14.06
CA ASP A 108 -2.22 -34.08 12.76
C ASP A 108 -1.71 -33.20 11.60
N PHE A 109 -1.74 -31.88 11.79
CA PHE A 109 -1.20 -30.90 10.83
C PHE A 109 0.31 -31.07 10.63
N LEU A 110 1.08 -31.21 11.71
CA LEU A 110 2.52 -31.45 11.60
C LEU A 110 2.84 -32.79 10.91
N GLN A 111 2.04 -33.83 11.11
CA GLN A 111 2.18 -35.10 10.38
C GLN A 111 1.91 -34.92 8.88
N ALA A 112 0.87 -34.15 8.52
CA ALA A 112 0.58 -33.84 7.12
C ALA A 112 1.72 -33.06 6.46
N LEU A 113 2.30 -32.06 7.15
CA LEU A 113 3.49 -31.34 6.69
C LEU A 113 4.70 -32.28 6.49
N GLN A 114 4.99 -33.14 7.46
CA GLN A 114 6.12 -34.07 7.40
C GLN A 114 5.99 -35.08 6.24
N SER A 115 4.77 -35.43 5.84
CA SER A 115 4.52 -36.29 4.69
C SER A 115 4.82 -35.62 3.33
N GLY A 116 4.96 -34.29 3.31
CA GLY A 116 5.09 -33.49 2.09
C GLY A 116 3.78 -33.27 1.33
N GLN A 117 2.65 -33.79 1.83
CA GLN A 117 1.33 -33.57 1.22
C GLN A 117 0.71 -32.21 1.55
N LEU A 118 1.18 -31.57 2.62
CA LEU A 118 0.78 -30.22 2.99
C LEU A 118 2.01 -29.31 3.01
N ASP A 119 1.83 -28.06 2.62
CA ASP A 119 2.86 -27.02 2.67
C ASP A 119 2.25 -25.69 3.13
N VAL A 120 3.09 -24.77 3.62
CA VAL A 120 2.71 -23.44 4.06
C VAL A 120 3.62 -22.40 3.42
N ALA A 121 3.02 -21.50 2.65
CA ALA A 121 3.76 -20.40 2.06
C ALA A 121 4.21 -19.36 3.11
N ALA A 122 5.29 -18.67 2.82
CA ALA A 122 5.98 -17.80 3.78
C ALA A 122 5.24 -16.49 4.10
N LEU A 123 4.41 -15.98 3.19
CA LEU A 123 3.72 -14.69 3.36
C LEU A 123 2.40 -14.87 4.14
N PRO A 124 2.13 -14.03 5.15
CA PRO A 124 0.84 -13.95 5.82
C PRO A 124 -0.36 -13.75 4.89
N CYS A 125 -0.24 -12.92 3.86
CA CYS A 125 -1.28 -12.65 2.88
C CYS A 125 -0.67 -12.00 1.63
N ASN A 126 -1.42 -11.95 0.54
CA ASN A 126 -1.02 -11.26 -0.68
C ASN A 126 -1.10 -9.74 -0.45
N GLN A 127 -0.02 -9.02 -0.76
CA GLN A 127 0.13 -7.62 -0.33
C GLN A 127 0.17 -6.64 -1.50
N ALA A 128 -0.44 -5.47 -1.29
CA ALA A 128 -0.19 -4.30 -2.10
C ALA A 128 1.11 -3.59 -1.68
N PRO A 129 1.68 -2.65 -2.46
CA PRO A 129 3.05 -2.18 -2.27
C PRO A 129 3.20 -1.03 -1.26
N PHE A 130 2.49 -1.07 -0.12
CA PHE A 130 2.43 0.05 0.84
C PHE A 130 2.93 -0.26 2.25
N LEU A 131 3.49 -1.46 2.43
CA LEU A 131 4.12 -1.85 3.68
C LEU A 131 5.43 -1.08 3.84
N ASP A 132 5.61 -0.43 4.98
CA ASP A 132 6.89 0.15 5.38
C ASP A 132 7.90 -0.95 5.84
N ALA A 133 9.13 -0.55 6.14
CA ALA A 133 10.16 -1.48 6.60
C ALA A 133 9.79 -2.24 7.88
N ALA A 134 9.06 -1.60 8.81
CA ALA A 134 8.63 -2.22 10.07
C ALA A 134 7.51 -3.24 9.83
N GLN A 135 6.61 -2.98 8.89
CA GLN A 135 5.59 -3.91 8.46
C GLN A 135 6.17 -5.11 7.72
N TRP A 136 7.16 -4.95 6.84
CA TRP A 136 7.85 -6.11 6.23
C TRP A 136 8.51 -7.00 7.28
N ARG A 137 9.12 -6.41 8.31
CA ARG A 137 9.60 -7.19 9.45
C ARG A 137 8.45 -7.91 10.17
N THR A 138 7.33 -7.24 10.40
CA THR A 138 6.15 -7.86 11.05
C THR A 138 5.59 -9.02 10.23
N MET A 139 5.47 -8.86 8.91
CA MET A 139 5.00 -9.89 7.98
C MET A 139 5.82 -11.18 8.09
N LEU A 140 7.14 -11.06 8.13
CA LEU A 140 8.04 -12.22 8.12
C LEU A 140 8.25 -12.83 9.51
N HIS A 141 7.77 -12.15 10.56
CA HIS A 141 7.74 -12.60 11.96
C HIS A 141 6.30 -12.70 12.50
N TRP A 142 5.36 -13.09 11.63
CA TRP A 142 3.93 -13.14 11.96
C TRP A 142 3.60 -14.20 13.02
N VAL A 143 4.21 -15.37 12.92
CA VAL A 143 4.02 -16.48 13.86
C VAL A 143 5.19 -16.60 14.82
N PRO A 144 5.01 -17.21 16.01
CA PRO A 144 6.12 -17.47 16.93
C PRO A 144 7.26 -18.24 16.26
N GLU A 145 8.50 -17.94 16.64
CA GLU A 145 9.69 -18.54 16.01
C GLU A 145 9.74 -20.08 16.10
N ASP A 146 9.22 -20.67 17.17
CA ASP A 146 9.10 -22.13 17.29
C ASP A 146 8.14 -22.73 16.27
N LEU A 147 7.04 -22.02 15.94
CA LEU A 147 6.12 -22.47 14.91
C LEU A 147 6.75 -22.29 13.53
N TRP A 148 7.37 -21.14 13.25
CA TRP A 148 8.10 -20.93 11.98
C TRP A 148 9.13 -22.03 11.71
N ARG A 149 9.91 -22.42 12.72
CA ARG A 149 10.90 -23.51 12.62
C ARG A 149 10.28 -24.88 12.34
N GLN A 150 9.03 -25.12 12.77
CA GLN A 150 8.30 -26.35 12.48
C GLN A 150 7.72 -26.33 11.06
N LEU A 151 7.16 -25.19 10.65
CA LEU A 151 6.59 -24.99 9.31
C LEU A 151 7.66 -25.09 8.22
N ARG A 152 8.86 -24.51 8.44
CA ARG A 152 9.96 -24.39 7.47
C ARG A 152 9.50 -23.93 6.08
N PRO A 153 8.83 -22.77 5.95
CA PRO A 153 8.36 -22.30 4.65
C PRO A 153 9.52 -22.19 3.66
N ALA A 154 9.37 -22.77 2.47
CA ALA A 154 10.43 -22.80 1.44
C ALA A 154 10.08 -21.97 0.19
N VAL A 155 8.85 -21.45 0.13
CA VAL A 155 8.30 -20.67 -0.98
C VAL A 155 7.40 -19.56 -0.45
N ALA A 156 7.40 -18.41 -1.13
CA ALA A 156 6.36 -17.39 -1.00
C ALA A 156 5.39 -17.47 -2.19
N LEU A 157 4.11 -17.29 -1.91
CA LEU A 157 3.06 -17.11 -2.92
C LEU A 157 2.58 -15.67 -2.86
N GLN A 158 2.58 -14.99 -3.99
CA GLN A 158 2.05 -13.63 -4.18
C GLN A 158 1.18 -13.67 -5.44
N SER A 159 -0.06 -14.11 -5.27
CA SER A 159 -1.05 -14.32 -6.33
C SER A 159 -1.91 -13.07 -6.54
N ASP A 160 -2.56 -12.98 -7.70
CA ASP A 160 -3.50 -11.93 -8.14
C ASP A 160 -2.85 -10.57 -8.40
N VAL A 161 -2.10 -10.02 -7.44
CA VAL A 161 -1.41 -8.73 -7.58
C VAL A 161 -0.32 -8.70 -8.66
N ASN A 162 -0.03 -7.51 -9.20
CA ASN A 162 0.82 -7.36 -10.39
C ASN A 162 2.29 -7.05 -10.07
N GLY A 163 2.62 -6.83 -8.79
CA GLY A 163 3.97 -6.51 -8.33
C GLY A 163 4.28 -7.08 -6.96
N CYS A 164 5.54 -6.95 -6.56
CA CYS A 164 6.05 -7.36 -5.26
C CYS A 164 7.20 -6.42 -4.89
N PRO A 165 7.10 -5.61 -3.82
CA PRO A 165 8.19 -4.72 -3.45
C PRO A 165 9.51 -5.48 -3.21
N ARG A 166 10.63 -4.90 -3.66
CA ARG A 166 11.98 -5.46 -3.42
C ARG A 166 12.25 -5.68 -1.93
N ALA A 167 11.73 -4.80 -1.07
CA ALA A 167 11.78 -4.94 0.38
C ALA A 167 11.23 -6.29 0.86
N GLY A 168 10.12 -6.77 0.26
CA GLY A 168 9.54 -8.07 0.57
C GLY A 168 10.43 -9.24 0.15
N ALA A 169 11.07 -9.15 -1.02
CA ALA A 169 12.04 -10.15 -1.47
C ALA A 169 13.27 -10.22 -0.56
N MET A 170 13.81 -9.08 -0.13
CA MET A 170 14.91 -9.04 0.84
C MET A 170 14.49 -9.65 2.18
N ALA A 171 13.30 -9.31 2.69
CA ALA A 171 12.78 -9.85 3.94
C ALA A 171 12.55 -11.38 3.88
N LEU A 172 12.13 -11.91 2.72
CA LEU A 172 12.05 -13.36 2.48
C LEU A 172 13.43 -14.02 2.53
N LEU A 173 14.43 -13.44 1.86
CA LEU A 173 15.80 -13.94 1.84
C LEU A 173 16.45 -13.91 3.24
N ASP A 174 16.15 -12.90 4.06
CA ASP A 174 16.57 -12.83 5.48
C ASP A 174 16.03 -13.99 6.32
N ARG A 175 14.91 -14.58 5.90
CA ARG A 175 14.26 -15.73 6.55
C ARG A 175 14.58 -17.07 5.87
N GLY A 176 15.51 -17.07 4.90
CA GLY A 176 15.93 -18.28 4.17
C GLY A 176 14.94 -18.75 3.11
N VAL A 177 13.97 -17.92 2.72
CA VAL A 177 13.00 -18.23 1.66
C VAL A 177 13.52 -17.68 0.34
N SER A 178 13.96 -18.56 -0.56
CA SER A 178 14.64 -18.18 -1.81
C SER A 178 13.79 -18.32 -3.08
N ARG A 179 12.50 -18.67 -2.95
CA ARG A 179 11.58 -18.91 -4.07
C ARG A 179 10.31 -18.10 -3.92
N LEU A 180 9.89 -17.47 -5.02
CA LEU A 180 8.64 -16.72 -5.12
C LEU A 180 7.87 -17.18 -6.35
N CYS A 181 6.65 -17.65 -6.14
CA CYS A 181 5.71 -17.95 -7.22
C CYS A 181 4.64 -16.85 -7.27
N MET A 182 4.43 -16.29 -8.45
CA MET A 182 3.44 -15.24 -8.66
C MET A 182 2.44 -15.67 -9.73
N SER A 183 1.19 -15.85 -9.32
CA SER A 183 0.07 -16.18 -10.22
C SER A 183 -0.72 -14.91 -10.53
N ILE A 184 -0.10 -14.04 -11.32
CA ILE A 184 -0.56 -12.66 -11.58
C ILE A 184 -1.90 -12.63 -12.32
N ASN A 185 -2.81 -11.75 -11.90
CA ASN A 185 -4.01 -11.41 -12.65
C ASN A 185 -3.78 -10.17 -13.52
N SER A 186 -3.77 -10.34 -14.84
CA SER A 186 -3.46 -9.23 -15.76
C SER A 186 -4.61 -8.26 -16.00
N ASP A 187 -5.74 -8.43 -15.32
CA ASP A 187 -6.86 -7.49 -15.44
C ASP A 187 -6.47 -6.11 -14.92
N SER A 188 -6.77 -5.06 -15.71
CA SER A 188 -6.43 -3.67 -15.41
C SER A 188 -4.94 -3.42 -15.05
N GLY A 189 -4.03 -4.23 -15.61
CA GLY A 189 -2.60 -4.14 -15.35
C GLY A 189 -1.77 -5.11 -16.19
N GLY A 190 -0.79 -5.78 -15.59
CA GLY A 190 0.05 -6.73 -16.32
C GLY A 190 1.28 -7.23 -15.57
N SER A 191 1.92 -8.23 -16.15
CA SER A 191 3.16 -8.83 -15.67
C SER A 191 4.38 -8.16 -16.32
N PRO A 192 5.55 -8.10 -15.64
CA PRO A 192 6.77 -7.51 -16.21
C PRO A 192 7.30 -8.30 -17.41
N PHE A 193 7.03 -9.60 -17.45
CA PHE A 193 7.48 -10.51 -18.51
C PHE A 193 6.33 -11.39 -18.99
N VAL A 194 6.54 -12.08 -20.11
CA VAL A 194 5.58 -13.06 -20.64
C VAL A 194 5.36 -14.17 -19.59
N ARG A 195 4.14 -14.69 -19.53
CA ARG A 195 3.77 -15.78 -18.62
C ARG A 195 3.32 -17.01 -19.43
N PRO A 196 3.64 -18.23 -18.97
CA PRO A 196 4.51 -18.53 -17.84
C PRO A 196 5.99 -18.22 -18.14
N SER A 197 6.78 -17.84 -17.14
CA SER A 197 8.24 -17.69 -17.28
C SER A 197 8.95 -17.70 -15.92
N ALA A 198 10.28 -17.75 -15.92
CA ALA A 198 11.08 -17.64 -14.72
C ALA A 198 12.27 -16.71 -14.91
N PHE A 199 12.73 -16.10 -13.82
CA PHE A 199 13.94 -15.29 -13.79
C PHE A 199 14.58 -15.29 -12.41
N TRP A 200 15.87 -15.01 -12.37
CA TRP A 200 16.58 -14.67 -11.14
C TRP A 200 16.38 -13.19 -10.83
N TRP A 201 15.80 -12.87 -9.68
CA TRP A 201 15.70 -11.50 -9.21
C TRP A 201 16.84 -11.21 -8.24
N LYS A 202 17.79 -10.37 -8.66
CA LYS A 202 18.97 -10.03 -7.86
C LYS A 202 18.73 -8.75 -7.06
N MET A 203 19.06 -8.82 -5.76
CA MET A 203 18.93 -7.75 -4.79
C MET A 203 20.20 -6.86 -4.77
N PRO A 204 20.11 -5.64 -4.23
CA PRO A 204 21.26 -4.73 -4.05
C PRO A 204 22.42 -5.32 -3.23
N ASP A 205 22.14 -6.23 -2.30
CA ASP A 205 23.15 -6.92 -1.49
C ASP A 205 23.79 -8.13 -2.20
N GLY A 206 23.42 -8.39 -3.46
CA GLY A 206 23.95 -9.46 -4.28
C GLY A 206 23.25 -10.81 -4.13
N ARG A 207 22.36 -11.00 -3.14
CA ARG A 207 21.53 -12.21 -3.04
C ARG A 207 20.52 -12.24 -4.18
N ARG A 208 20.03 -13.44 -4.51
CA ARG A 208 19.04 -13.65 -5.58
C ARG A 208 17.89 -14.53 -5.13
N LEU A 209 16.72 -14.25 -5.67
CA LEU A 209 15.48 -14.98 -5.48
C LEU A 209 15.09 -15.66 -6.81
N PHE A 210 14.70 -16.93 -6.79
CA PHE A 210 14.10 -17.59 -7.95
C PHE A 210 12.64 -17.17 -8.05
N VAL A 211 12.27 -16.49 -9.13
CA VAL A 211 10.89 -16.05 -9.38
C VAL A 211 10.30 -16.86 -10.51
N TYR A 212 9.15 -17.48 -10.28
CA TYR A 212 8.32 -18.08 -11.33
C TYR A 212 7.04 -17.26 -11.49
N LEU A 213 6.87 -16.68 -12.68
CA LEU A 213 5.65 -16.02 -13.10
C LEU A 213 4.74 -17.08 -13.71
N ASN A 214 3.78 -17.53 -12.93
CA ASN A 214 2.81 -18.53 -13.32
C ASN A 214 1.71 -17.91 -14.21
N GLU A 215 0.92 -18.76 -14.86
CA GLU A 215 -0.41 -18.35 -15.33
C GLU A 215 -1.28 -17.88 -14.13
N SER A 216 -2.44 -17.28 -14.40
CA SER A 216 -3.32 -16.83 -13.31
C SER A 216 -3.70 -17.99 -12.38
N TYR A 217 -3.97 -17.72 -11.11
CA TYR A 217 -4.17 -18.77 -10.11
C TYR A 217 -5.28 -19.80 -10.44
N PRO A 218 -6.38 -19.47 -11.17
CA PRO A 218 -7.38 -20.46 -11.58
C PRO A 218 -7.07 -21.12 -12.94
N SER A 219 -5.98 -20.78 -13.62
CA SER A 219 -5.71 -21.23 -14.99
C SER A 219 -5.59 -22.75 -15.16
N GLY A 220 -5.41 -23.52 -14.08
CA GLY A 220 -5.54 -24.99 -14.11
C GLY A 220 -6.84 -25.48 -14.75
N TYR A 221 -7.94 -24.74 -14.58
CA TYR A 221 -9.21 -25.06 -15.23
C TYR A 221 -9.14 -24.96 -16.75
N ASP A 222 -8.55 -23.88 -17.27
CA ASP A 222 -8.48 -23.63 -18.71
C ASP A 222 -7.62 -24.67 -19.44
N PHE A 223 -6.71 -25.35 -18.73
CA PHE A 223 -5.88 -26.44 -19.27
C PHE A 223 -6.63 -27.76 -19.45
N PHE A 224 -7.67 -28.05 -18.66
CA PHE A 224 -8.32 -29.36 -18.66
C PHE A 224 -9.80 -29.31 -19.01
N GLU A 225 -10.44 -28.15 -18.88
CA GLU A 225 -11.85 -27.95 -19.16
C GLU A 225 -12.05 -26.93 -20.30
N THR A 226 -13.17 -27.07 -21.03
CA THR A 226 -13.53 -26.16 -22.13
C THR A 226 -14.70 -25.25 -21.78
N SER A 227 -15.32 -25.46 -20.62
CA SER A 227 -16.47 -24.69 -20.17
C SER A 227 -16.42 -24.49 -18.66
N GLN A 228 -16.95 -23.35 -18.22
CA GLN A 228 -17.06 -23.03 -16.81
C GLN A 228 -18.20 -23.83 -16.18
N TRP A 229 -17.92 -24.60 -15.12
CA TRP A 229 -18.96 -25.23 -14.29
C TRP A 229 -19.74 -24.19 -13.48
N ARG A 230 -19.04 -23.22 -12.89
CA ARG A 230 -19.64 -22.08 -12.20
C ARG A 230 -20.51 -21.26 -13.16
N ARG A 231 -21.71 -20.88 -12.70
CA ARG A 231 -22.62 -19.97 -13.43
C ARG A 231 -23.16 -18.91 -12.48
N GLY A 232 -23.24 -17.67 -12.94
CA GLY A 232 -23.82 -16.56 -12.16
C GLY A 232 -22.79 -15.68 -11.45
N PRO A 233 -23.22 -14.79 -10.54
CA PRO A 233 -22.34 -13.87 -9.80
C PRO A 233 -21.38 -14.61 -8.85
N VAL A 234 -20.54 -13.89 -8.11
CA VAL A 234 -19.81 -14.46 -6.95
C VAL A 234 -20.81 -14.63 -5.81
N PRO A 235 -21.22 -15.86 -5.45
CA PRO A 235 -22.16 -16.04 -4.35
C PRO A 235 -21.44 -15.92 -3.00
N PRO A 236 -22.08 -15.35 -1.96
CA PRO A 236 -21.56 -15.49 -0.60
C PRO A 236 -21.64 -16.96 -0.17
N ALA A 237 -20.78 -17.38 0.75
CA ALA A 237 -20.74 -18.75 1.26
C ALA A 237 -22.05 -19.17 1.95
N SER A 238 -22.84 -18.20 2.42
CA SER A 238 -24.13 -18.41 3.06
C SER A 238 -25.27 -18.69 2.09
N ASP A 239 -25.08 -18.50 0.78
CA ASP A 239 -26.11 -18.75 -0.22
C ASP A 239 -26.25 -20.25 -0.53
N THR A 240 -27.23 -20.88 0.12
CA THR A 240 -27.49 -22.32 0.05
C THR A 240 -27.96 -22.83 -1.32
N ARG A 241 -28.18 -21.95 -2.30
CA ARG A 241 -28.45 -22.32 -3.69
C ARG A 241 -27.18 -22.73 -4.45
N TYR A 242 -26.02 -22.28 -3.97
CA TYR A 242 -24.70 -22.61 -4.51
C TYR A 242 -23.99 -23.60 -3.59
N ARG A 243 -23.05 -24.37 -4.15
CA ARG A 243 -22.26 -25.35 -3.40
C ARG A 243 -20.87 -25.51 -4.00
N PRO A 244 -19.89 -26.01 -3.22
CA PRO A 244 -18.68 -26.61 -3.77
C PRO A 244 -19.02 -27.71 -4.79
N PRO A 245 -18.21 -27.84 -5.86
CA PRO A 245 -18.33 -28.95 -6.80
C PRO A 245 -17.99 -30.27 -6.12
N ARG A 246 -18.60 -31.35 -6.63
CA ARG A 246 -18.41 -32.74 -6.20
C ARG A 246 -17.60 -33.48 -7.26
N ALA A 247 -17.06 -34.63 -6.89
CA ALA A 247 -16.48 -35.55 -7.86
C ALA A 247 -17.50 -35.86 -8.98
N GLY A 248 -17.06 -35.70 -10.23
CA GLY A 248 -17.90 -35.89 -11.41
C GLY A 248 -18.73 -34.68 -11.86
N ASP A 249 -18.62 -33.52 -11.20
CA ASP A 249 -19.17 -32.26 -11.76
C ASP A 249 -18.31 -31.71 -12.91
N PHE A 250 -17.00 -31.94 -12.85
CA PHE A 250 -15.97 -31.68 -13.86
C PHE A 250 -14.71 -32.50 -13.49
N LEU A 251 -13.63 -32.41 -14.28
CA LEU A 251 -12.45 -33.30 -14.19
C LEU A 251 -12.87 -34.78 -14.25
N HIS A 252 -13.72 -35.11 -15.22
CA HIS A 252 -14.24 -36.46 -15.39
C HIS A 252 -13.11 -37.47 -15.69
N THR A 253 -13.23 -38.67 -15.11
CA THR A 253 -12.21 -39.73 -15.14
C THR A 253 -12.48 -40.83 -16.16
N ASP A 254 -13.59 -40.76 -16.91
CA ASP A 254 -13.83 -41.69 -18.01
C ASP A 254 -12.90 -41.37 -19.20
N GLU A 255 -12.57 -42.39 -19.99
CA GLU A 255 -11.57 -42.26 -21.05
C GLU A 255 -11.93 -41.21 -22.11
N ALA A 256 -13.21 -41.07 -22.47
CA ALA A 256 -13.63 -40.10 -23.48
C ALA A 256 -13.40 -38.66 -22.98
N SER A 257 -13.80 -38.38 -21.74
CA SER A 257 -13.56 -37.08 -21.10
C SER A 257 -12.07 -36.79 -20.90
N LEU A 258 -11.28 -37.77 -20.46
CA LEU A 258 -9.83 -37.62 -20.32
C LEU A 258 -9.14 -37.29 -21.64
N ARG A 259 -9.55 -37.93 -22.75
CA ARG A 259 -9.03 -37.61 -24.09
C ARG A 259 -9.45 -36.21 -24.56
N ALA A 260 -10.65 -35.74 -24.20
CA ALA A 260 -11.09 -34.38 -24.49
C ALA A 260 -10.30 -33.33 -23.69
N ALA A 261 -10.10 -33.57 -22.38
CA ALA A 261 -9.25 -32.75 -21.52
C ALA A 261 -7.80 -32.74 -22.02
N HIS A 262 -7.29 -33.87 -22.51
CA HIS A 262 -5.97 -33.97 -23.13
C HIS A 262 -5.84 -33.11 -24.39
N ALA A 263 -6.83 -33.15 -25.28
CA ALA A 263 -6.84 -32.28 -26.45
C ALA A 263 -6.87 -30.79 -26.07
N GLN A 264 -7.59 -30.41 -24.99
CA GLN A 264 -7.57 -29.03 -24.47
C GLN A 264 -6.21 -28.65 -23.90
N CYS A 265 -5.60 -29.54 -23.12
CA CYS A 265 -4.27 -29.34 -22.54
C CYS A 265 -3.23 -29.09 -23.63
N LEU A 266 -3.24 -29.90 -24.71
CA LEU A 266 -2.34 -29.71 -25.85
C LEU A 266 -2.55 -28.35 -26.55
N ARG A 267 -3.80 -27.88 -26.69
CA ARG A 267 -4.08 -26.53 -27.23
C ARG A 267 -3.51 -25.42 -26.35
N GLN A 268 -3.64 -25.54 -25.02
CA GLN A 268 -3.06 -24.56 -24.11
C GLN A 268 -1.53 -24.61 -24.13
N ILE A 269 -0.93 -25.81 -24.22
CA ILE A 269 0.52 -25.99 -24.39
C ILE A 269 1.00 -25.31 -25.67
N GLU A 270 0.31 -25.48 -26.78
CA GLU A 270 0.63 -24.79 -28.04
C GLU A 270 0.54 -23.27 -27.92
N ARG A 271 -0.45 -22.75 -27.17
CA ARG A 271 -0.55 -21.32 -26.86
C ARG A 271 0.68 -20.84 -26.09
N VAL A 272 0.99 -21.42 -24.94
CA VAL A 272 2.13 -20.94 -24.12
C VAL A 272 3.47 -21.09 -24.85
N ARG A 273 3.64 -22.12 -25.69
CA ARG A 273 4.84 -22.29 -26.53
C ARG A 273 4.96 -21.21 -27.59
N ARG A 274 3.86 -20.87 -28.26
CA ARG A 274 3.80 -19.78 -29.24
C ARG A 274 4.08 -18.42 -28.59
N ASP A 275 3.66 -18.24 -27.34
CA ASP A 275 3.92 -17.04 -26.56
C ASP A 275 5.39 -16.96 -26.08
N GLY A 276 6.17 -18.04 -26.25
CA GLY A 276 7.62 -18.04 -26.08
C GLY A 276 8.16 -18.98 -25.00
N TYR A 277 7.32 -19.84 -24.39
CA TYR A 277 7.75 -20.82 -23.40
C TYR A 277 8.56 -21.96 -24.05
N LYS A 278 9.79 -22.19 -23.56
CA LYS A 278 10.76 -23.12 -24.18
C LYS A 278 11.10 -24.35 -23.33
N HIS A 279 10.59 -24.42 -22.10
CA HIS A 279 10.98 -25.48 -21.16
C HIS A 279 10.09 -26.72 -21.33
N ASP A 280 10.63 -27.88 -20.97
CA ASP A 280 9.96 -29.18 -21.03
C ASP A 280 9.15 -29.51 -19.76
N VAL A 281 9.24 -28.67 -18.74
CA VAL A 281 8.40 -28.72 -17.54
C VAL A 281 7.54 -27.46 -17.44
N LEU A 282 6.35 -27.56 -16.88
CA LEU A 282 5.43 -26.44 -16.67
C LEU A 282 4.82 -26.54 -15.27
N LEU A 283 4.74 -25.42 -14.55
CA LEU A 283 3.97 -25.32 -13.31
C LEU A 283 2.67 -24.58 -13.62
N ILE A 284 1.55 -25.13 -13.16
CA ILE A 284 0.22 -24.53 -13.20
C ILE A 284 -0.42 -24.65 -11.82
N SER A 285 -1.16 -23.63 -11.41
CA SER A 285 -1.95 -23.63 -10.18
C SER A 285 -3.42 -23.86 -10.46
N MET A 286 -4.13 -24.37 -9.48
CA MET A 286 -5.57 -24.52 -9.52
C MET A 286 -6.16 -24.22 -8.15
N THR A 287 -7.28 -23.51 -8.12
CA THR A 287 -8.11 -23.35 -6.91
C THR A 287 -9.37 -24.24 -7.03
N ASN A 288 -10.44 -23.99 -6.27
CA ASN A 288 -11.74 -24.64 -6.51
C ASN A 288 -12.60 -23.82 -7.49
N TYR A 289 -13.75 -24.35 -7.91
CA TYR A 289 -14.60 -23.71 -8.91
C TYR A 289 -16.01 -23.37 -8.40
N TRP A 290 -16.15 -23.11 -7.10
CA TRP A 290 -17.39 -22.61 -6.51
C TRP A 290 -17.47 -21.10 -6.60
N ARG A 291 -16.47 -20.41 -6.04
CA ARG A 291 -16.28 -18.96 -6.12
C ARG A 291 -14.98 -18.57 -6.81
N MET A 292 -14.10 -19.53 -7.09
CA MET A 292 -12.70 -19.35 -7.52
C MET A 292 -11.84 -18.71 -6.44
N ASP A 293 -12.23 -17.54 -5.94
CA ASP A 293 -11.59 -16.87 -4.81
C ASP A 293 -12.12 -17.42 -3.48
N ASN A 294 -11.26 -17.49 -2.47
CA ASN A 294 -11.58 -18.00 -1.13
C ASN A 294 -12.23 -19.38 -1.13
N ASP A 295 -11.79 -20.27 -2.00
CA ASP A 295 -12.48 -21.52 -2.28
C ASP A 295 -11.88 -22.74 -1.52
N PRO A 296 -12.70 -23.74 -1.12
CA PRO A 296 -12.24 -24.89 -0.32
C PRO A 296 -11.35 -25.86 -1.11
N PRO A 297 -10.66 -26.82 -0.47
CA PRO A 297 -9.95 -27.88 -1.18
C PRO A 297 -10.87 -28.72 -2.10
N LEU A 298 -10.38 -29.03 -3.29
CA LEU A 298 -11.02 -29.91 -4.28
C LEU A 298 -10.42 -31.32 -4.20
N LEU A 299 -11.12 -32.21 -3.49
CA LEU A 299 -10.63 -33.54 -3.17
C LEU A 299 -10.54 -34.51 -4.37
N ALA A 300 -11.15 -34.16 -5.51
CA ALA A 300 -11.23 -35.03 -6.69
C ALA A 300 -10.00 -34.97 -7.63
N ILE A 301 -9.09 -34.01 -7.42
CA ILE A 301 -7.89 -33.81 -8.28
C ILE A 301 -7.02 -35.07 -8.38
N PRO A 302 -6.69 -35.80 -7.29
CA PRO A 302 -5.85 -36.99 -7.37
C PRO A 302 -6.45 -38.09 -8.26
N ASP A 303 -7.77 -38.27 -8.25
CA ASP A 303 -8.43 -39.30 -9.04
C ASP A 303 -8.35 -38.98 -10.54
N PHE A 304 -8.52 -37.70 -10.92
CA PHE A 304 -8.32 -37.22 -12.29
C PHE A 304 -6.89 -37.46 -12.78
N ILE A 305 -5.89 -37.07 -11.98
CA ILE A 305 -4.48 -37.24 -12.32
C ILE A 305 -4.08 -38.71 -12.41
N ALA A 306 -4.55 -39.54 -11.48
CA ALA A 306 -4.30 -40.97 -11.50
C ALA A 306 -4.88 -41.63 -12.77
N ALA A 307 -6.10 -41.25 -13.16
CA ALA A 307 -6.75 -41.77 -14.36
C ALA A 307 -6.04 -41.30 -15.64
N TRP A 308 -5.66 -40.03 -15.72
CA TRP A 308 -4.86 -39.47 -16.82
C TRP A 308 -3.54 -40.23 -17.02
N ASN A 309 -2.77 -40.38 -15.94
CA ASN A 309 -1.46 -41.04 -15.99
C ASN A 309 -1.59 -42.54 -16.29
N LYS A 310 -2.65 -43.20 -15.80
CA LYS A 310 -2.95 -44.61 -16.12
C LYS A 310 -3.22 -44.83 -17.61
N LEU A 311 -3.83 -43.88 -18.31
CA LEU A 311 -4.02 -43.92 -19.76
C LEU A 311 -2.73 -43.64 -20.56
N GLY A 312 -1.64 -43.23 -19.90
CA GLY A 312 -0.38 -42.91 -20.56
C GLY A 312 -0.41 -41.62 -21.36
N LEU A 313 -1.34 -40.70 -21.05
CA LEU A 313 -1.45 -39.41 -21.71
C LEU A 313 -0.22 -38.53 -21.39
N LYS A 314 0.22 -37.71 -22.36
CA LYS A 314 1.37 -36.80 -22.23
C LYS A 314 0.96 -35.35 -22.46
N PRO A 315 1.41 -34.37 -21.65
CA PRO A 315 2.43 -34.49 -20.59
C PRO A 315 1.97 -35.32 -19.38
N GLU A 316 2.93 -35.84 -18.62
CA GLU A 316 2.66 -36.43 -17.30
C GLU A 316 2.16 -35.33 -16.35
N LEU A 317 1.09 -35.61 -15.59
CA LEU A 317 0.61 -34.70 -14.56
C LEU A 317 1.17 -35.12 -13.20
N VAL A 318 1.76 -34.17 -12.47
CA VAL A 318 2.31 -34.38 -11.12
C VAL A 318 1.57 -33.48 -10.14
N PHE A 319 0.81 -34.07 -9.22
CA PHE A 319 0.15 -33.34 -8.15
C PHE A 319 1.09 -33.18 -6.97
N THR A 320 1.32 -31.95 -6.52
CA THR A 320 2.32 -31.67 -5.48
C THR A 320 2.06 -30.34 -4.78
N THR A 321 2.85 -30.02 -3.75
CA THR A 321 2.80 -28.72 -3.07
C THR A 321 3.62 -27.66 -3.78
N ALA A 322 3.40 -26.39 -3.44
CA ALA A 322 4.11 -25.28 -4.07
C ALA A 322 5.63 -25.33 -3.82
N ALA A 323 6.10 -25.66 -2.60
CA ALA A 323 7.53 -25.78 -2.33
C ALA A 323 8.20 -26.84 -3.22
N GLN A 324 7.59 -28.03 -3.32
CA GLN A 324 8.11 -29.14 -4.12
C GLN A 324 8.10 -28.80 -5.62
N ALA A 325 7.00 -28.21 -6.12
CA ALA A 325 6.92 -27.77 -7.51
C ALA A 325 7.97 -26.70 -7.84
N MET A 326 8.10 -25.68 -6.98
CA MET A 326 9.04 -24.58 -7.20
C MET A 326 10.50 -25.02 -7.09
N GLN A 327 10.81 -25.99 -6.22
CA GLN A 327 12.11 -26.64 -6.19
C GLN A 327 12.41 -27.34 -7.52
N ALA A 328 11.48 -28.15 -8.02
CA ALA A 328 11.64 -28.84 -9.30
C ALA A 328 11.78 -27.86 -10.48
N MET A 329 11.03 -26.75 -10.47
CA MET A 329 11.16 -25.69 -11.47
C MET A 329 12.53 -25.01 -11.40
N GLU A 330 13.05 -24.69 -10.20
CA GLU A 330 14.39 -24.11 -10.05
C GLU A 330 15.48 -25.08 -10.55
N GLU A 331 15.39 -26.37 -10.22
CA GLU A 331 16.35 -27.39 -10.67
C GLU A 331 16.36 -27.52 -12.20
N ALA A 332 15.19 -27.45 -12.85
CA ALA A 332 15.06 -27.58 -14.29
C ALA A 332 15.39 -26.29 -15.08
N LEU A 333 15.09 -25.11 -14.51
CA LEU A 333 15.19 -23.83 -15.23
C LEU A 333 16.38 -22.97 -14.77
N GLY A 334 16.87 -23.13 -13.54
CA GLY A 334 17.77 -22.19 -12.89
C GLY A 334 19.09 -21.93 -13.62
N GLY A 335 19.59 -22.90 -14.40
CA GLY A 335 20.81 -22.75 -15.20
C GLY A 335 20.65 -22.03 -16.55
N GLN A 336 19.42 -21.71 -16.97
CA GLN A 336 19.11 -21.23 -18.33
C GLN A 336 18.17 -20.01 -18.38
N ILE A 337 17.81 -19.44 -17.23
CA ILE A 337 16.90 -18.29 -17.13
C ILE A 337 17.65 -16.96 -16.99
N PRO A 338 17.06 -15.85 -17.45
CA PRO A 338 17.66 -14.53 -17.31
C PRO A 338 17.71 -14.07 -15.84
N GLN A 339 18.60 -13.12 -15.57
CA GLN A 339 18.65 -12.40 -14.30
C GLN A 339 18.25 -10.94 -14.52
N TYR A 340 17.42 -10.42 -13.62
CA TYR A 340 17.01 -9.02 -13.60
C TYR A 340 17.25 -8.38 -12.23
N GLU A 341 17.43 -7.08 -12.23
CA GLU A 341 17.59 -6.21 -11.07
C GLU A 341 16.60 -5.05 -11.23
N GLY A 342 16.10 -4.48 -10.12
CA GLY A 342 15.08 -3.44 -10.18
C GLY A 342 13.94 -3.65 -9.20
N GLU A 343 13.23 -2.56 -8.90
CA GLU A 343 11.99 -2.58 -8.13
C GLU A 343 10.87 -3.19 -8.98
N PHE A 344 10.00 -4.00 -8.37
CA PHE A 344 8.91 -4.66 -9.07
C PHE A 344 7.56 -4.01 -8.68
N THR A 345 7.35 -2.84 -9.27
CA THR A 345 6.17 -1.99 -9.03
C THR A 345 4.85 -2.58 -9.54
N ASP A 346 3.78 -2.30 -8.80
CA ASP A 346 2.44 -2.86 -8.99
C ASP A 346 1.50 -1.90 -9.75
N TRP A 347 0.74 -2.44 -10.70
CA TRP A 347 -0.29 -1.70 -11.45
C TRP A 347 -1.53 -1.42 -10.61
N TRP A 348 -1.88 -2.30 -9.66
CA TRP A 348 -3.09 -2.18 -8.85
C TRP A 348 -2.92 -1.26 -7.65
N ALA A 349 -1.71 -0.74 -7.44
CA ALA A 349 -1.41 0.22 -6.38
C ALA A 349 -2.37 1.41 -6.39
N ASN A 350 -2.88 1.80 -7.56
CA ASN A 350 -3.84 2.90 -7.73
C ASN A 350 -5.14 2.73 -6.92
N GLY A 351 -5.63 1.50 -6.74
CA GLY A 351 -6.88 1.24 -6.04
C GLY A 351 -6.84 1.66 -4.57
N ILE A 352 -5.68 1.67 -3.95
CA ILE A 352 -5.50 2.06 -2.53
C ILE A 352 -5.77 3.54 -2.29
N ALA A 353 -5.55 4.38 -3.30
CA ALA A 353 -5.95 5.79 -3.24
C ALA A 353 -7.48 6.00 -3.32
N SER A 354 -8.28 4.94 -3.42
CA SER A 354 -9.75 5.03 -3.32
C SER A 354 -10.24 5.33 -1.89
N GLY A 355 -9.40 5.04 -0.88
CA GLY A 355 -9.69 5.16 0.55
C GLY A 355 -8.84 6.20 1.30
N PRO A 356 -8.70 7.47 0.85
CA PRO A 356 -7.70 8.40 1.36
C PRO A 356 -7.71 8.65 2.87
N ARG A 357 -8.86 8.61 3.55
CA ARG A 357 -8.89 8.86 5.01
C ARG A 357 -8.32 7.69 5.79
N GLU A 358 -8.66 6.47 5.40
CA GLU A 358 -8.11 5.25 5.97
C GLU A 358 -6.61 5.13 5.69
N VAL A 359 -6.16 5.47 4.47
CA VAL A 359 -4.73 5.54 4.14
C VAL A 359 -4.02 6.55 5.04
N SER A 360 -4.60 7.74 5.21
CA SER A 360 -4.05 8.77 6.10
C SER A 360 -3.98 8.27 7.55
N ALA A 361 -5.04 7.62 8.04
CA ALA A 361 -5.10 7.04 9.38
C ALA A 361 -4.00 5.97 9.59
N SER A 362 -3.84 5.05 8.63
CA SER A 362 -2.78 4.04 8.63
C SER A 362 -1.40 4.68 8.70
N ARG A 363 -1.12 5.69 7.87
CA ARG A 363 0.17 6.40 7.86
C ARG A 363 0.43 7.18 9.16
N ILE A 364 -0.59 7.80 9.76
CA ILE A 364 -0.48 8.43 11.08
C ILE A 364 -0.15 7.37 12.14
N ALA A 365 -0.84 6.22 12.13
CA ALA A 365 -0.60 5.14 13.07
C ALA A 365 0.85 4.61 12.99
N LYS A 366 1.38 4.38 11.77
CA LYS A 366 2.78 3.98 11.53
C LYS A 366 3.76 4.97 12.19
N ARG A 367 3.57 6.28 12.00
CA ARG A 367 4.40 7.32 12.62
C ARG A 367 4.30 7.36 14.14
N LEU A 368 3.10 7.20 14.68
CA LEU A 368 2.89 7.18 16.13
C LEU A 368 3.53 5.95 16.78
N LEU A 369 3.48 4.80 16.12
CA LEU A 369 4.19 3.59 16.56
C LEU A 369 5.71 3.82 16.54
N ALA A 370 6.26 4.38 15.45
CA ALA A 370 7.67 4.74 15.38
C ALA A 370 8.07 5.69 16.54
N ALA A 371 7.26 6.72 16.81
CA ALA A 371 7.46 7.63 17.94
C ALA A 371 7.35 6.91 19.31
N ALA A 372 6.44 5.94 19.48
CA ALA A 372 6.30 5.17 20.72
C ALA A 372 7.49 4.23 20.99
N HIS A 373 8.14 3.79 19.91
CA HIS A 373 9.38 3.02 19.91
C HIS A 373 10.64 3.85 20.11
N SER A 374 10.56 5.19 20.07
CA SER A 374 11.72 6.07 20.28
C SER A 374 12.43 5.74 21.61
N PRO A 375 13.78 5.71 21.61
CA PRO A 375 14.58 5.48 22.81
C PRO A 375 14.39 6.58 23.87
N LEU A 376 13.85 7.75 23.49
CA LEU A 376 13.49 8.85 24.39
C LEU A 376 12.65 8.39 25.59
N TRP A 377 11.80 7.37 25.37
CA TRP A 377 10.88 6.84 26.38
C TRP A 377 11.46 5.67 27.19
N GLY A 378 12.75 5.34 27.02
CA GLY A 378 13.38 4.17 27.64
C GLY A 378 12.90 2.84 27.05
N LYS A 379 13.13 1.72 27.74
CA LYS A 379 12.67 0.39 27.26
C LYS A 379 11.13 0.29 27.31
N MET A 380 10.52 -0.22 26.24
CA MET A 380 9.07 -0.47 26.20
C MET A 380 8.69 -1.64 27.12
N PRO A 381 7.68 -1.48 28.00
CA PRO A 381 7.12 -2.59 28.78
C PRO A 381 6.61 -3.72 27.87
N SER A 382 6.57 -4.95 28.38
CA SER A 382 6.15 -6.12 27.60
C SER A 382 4.71 -6.04 27.09
N GLY A 383 3.78 -5.50 27.90
CA GLY A 383 2.39 -5.23 27.51
C GLY A 383 2.32 -4.28 26.31
N GLY A 384 3.01 -3.14 26.40
CA GLY A 384 3.16 -2.19 25.31
C GLY A 384 3.81 -2.77 24.05
N ALA A 385 4.85 -3.59 24.20
CA ALA A 385 5.51 -4.24 23.05
C ALA A 385 4.60 -5.23 22.33
N SER A 386 3.83 -6.03 23.09
CA SER A 386 2.81 -6.93 22.54
C SER A 386 1.71 -6.15 21.82
N LYS A 387 1.24 -5.05 22.42
CA LYS A 387 0.25 -4.15 21.82
C LYS A 387 0.76 -3.56 20.51
N ALA A 388 1.97 -2.98 20.48
CA ALA A 388 2.57 -2.41 19.28
C ALA A 388 2.71 -3.44 18.15
N HIS A 389 3.09 -4.68 18.48
CA HIS A 389 3.16 -5.76 17.50
C HIS A 389 1.77 -6.11 16.93
N GLY A 390 0.74 -6.22 17.78
CA GLY A 390 -0.64 -6.43 17.33
C GLY A 390 -1.16 -5.31 16.43
N LEU A 391 -0.85 -4.05 16.76
CA LEU A 391 -1.19 -2.90 15.92
C LEU A 391 -0.48 -2.93 14.56
N SER A 392 0.77 -3.37 14.54
CA SER A 392 1.54 -3.53 13.30
C SER A 392 0.94 -4.64 12.43
N LYS A 393 0.45 -5.73 13.02
CA LYS A 393 -0.28 -6.78 12.29
C LYS A 393 -1.57 -6.24 11.67
N ASP A 394 -2.37 -5.48 12.41
CA ASP A 394 -3.59 -4.84 11.88
C ASP A 394 -3.26 -3.94 10.68
N LEU A 395 -2.20 -3.13 10.77
CA LEU A 395 -1.75 -2.28 9.66
C LEU A 395 -1.27 -3.09 8.44
N CYS A 396 -0.61 -4.24 8.64
CA CYS A 396 -0.26 -5.15 7.52
C CYS A 396 -1.51 -5.73 6.83
N LEU A 397 -2.60 -5.96 7.56
CA LEU A 397 -3.87 -6.44 6.99
C LEU A 397 -4.65 -5.31 6.31
N PHE A 398 -4.47 -4.07 6.76
CA PHE A 398 -4.99 -2.92 6.03
C PHE A 398 -4.34 -2.80 4.64
N ASP A 399 -3.04 -3.07 4.52
CA ASP A 399 -2.32 -2.99 3.24
C ASP A 399 -2.47 -4.25 2.37
N GLU A 400 -3.18 -5.28 2.86
CA GLU A 400 -3.55 -6.48 2.10
C GLU A 400 -4.37 -6.10 0.85
N HIS A 401 -4.17 -6.82 -0.25
CA HIS A 401 -4.57 -6.35 -1.58
C HIS A 401 -6.09 -6.25 -1.81
N THR A 402 -6.91 -6.95 -1.02
CA THR A 402 -8.37 -6.88 -1.12
C THR A 402 -8.93 -5.80 -0.19
N TRP A 403 -9.58 -4.80 -0.80
CA TRP A 403 -10.08 -3.61 -0.10
C TRP A 403 -11.56 -3.64 0.24
N GLY A 404 -12.33 -4.50 -0.42
CA GLY A 404 -13.77 -4.57 -0.24
C GLY A 404 -14.41 -5.69 -1.05
N SER A 405 -15.72 -5.61 -1.16
CA SER A 405 -16.56 -6.54 -1.92
C SER A 405 -16.26 -6.49 -3.42
N SER A 406 -16.47 -7.61 -4.13
CA SER A 406 -16.56 -7.63 -5.60
C SER A 406 -17.56 -6.62 -6.21
N PHE A 407 -18.50 -6.09 -5.41
CA PHE A 407 -19.45 -5.05 -5.80
C PHE A 407 -19.04 -3.61 -5.43
N SER A 408 -17.88 -3.38 -4.81
CA SER A 408 -17.53 -2.08 -4.21
C SER A 408 -17.61 -0.90 -5.19
N ALA A 409 -17.17 -1.08 -6.43
CA ALA A 409 -17.24 -0.05 -7.46
C ALA A 409 -18.59 -0.01 -8.23
N ALA A 410 -19.30 -1.13 -8.29
CA ALA A 410 -20.56 -1.26 -9.05
C ALA A 410 -21.78 -0.82 -8.23
N PHE A 411 -21.81 -1.15 -6.94
CA PHE A 411 -22.87 -0.85 -5.99
C PHE A 411 -22.26 -0.43 -4.64
N PRO A 412 -21.54 0.70 -4.57
CA PRO A 412 -20.76 1.09 -3.38
C PRO A 412 -21.61 1.17 -2.09
N TRP A 413 -22.89 1.48 -2.22
CA TRP A 413 -23.80 1.68 -1.09
C TRP A 413 -24.62 0.44 -0.71
N CYS A 414 -24.37 -0.71 -1.34
CA CYS A 414 -25.02 -1.94 -0.91
C CYS A 414 -24.47 -2.40 0.46
N LEU A 415 -25.28 -3.11 1.24
CA LEU A 415 -24.88 -3.54 2.58
C LEU A 415 -23.62 -4.41 2.59
N ASP A 416 -23.43 -5.22 1.55
CA ASP A 416 -22.24 -6.06 1.40
C ASP A 416 -20.97 -5.21 1.21
N ALA A 417 -20.96 -4.26 0.26
CA ALA A 417 -19.83 -3.36 0.05
C ALA A 417 -19.50 -2.53 1.31
N GLN A 418 -20.52 -1.98 1.97
CA GLN A 418 -20.35 -1.20 3.19
C GLN A 418 -19.82 -2.05 4.36
N ALA A 419 -20.33 -3.27 4.54
CA ALA A 419 -19.90 -4.15 5.63
C ALA A 419 -18.46 -4.63 5.47
N GLN A 420 -18.06 -5.01 4.26
CA GLN A 420 -16.69 -5.44 3.99
C GLN A 420 -15.69 -4.29 4.15
N PHE A 421 -16.01 -3.10 3.61
CA PHE A 421 -15.13 -1.94 3.78
C PHE A 421 -15.07 -1.46 5.24
N ALA A 422 -16.15 -1.59 6.02
CA ALA A 422 -16.12 -1.25 7.45
C ALA A 422 -15.11 -2.11 8.23
N GLU A 423 -15.02 -3.42 7.97
CA GLU A 423 -13.99 -4.26 8.59
C GLU A 423 -12.58 -3.90 8.11
N LYS A 424 -12.41 -3.59 6.82
CA LYS A 424 -11.13 -3.12 6.26
C LYS A 424 -10.68 -1.81 6.90
N ALA A 425 -11.55 -0.82 6.97
CA ALA A 425 -11.28 0.51 7.52
C ALA A 425 -10.88 0.46 9.00
N LEU A 426 -11.48 -0.46 9.79
CA LEU A 426 -11.11 -0.65 11.19
C LEU A 426 -9.64 -1.04 11.40
N LEU A 427 -9.01 -1.69 10.41
CA LEU A 427 -7.58 -2.02 10.44
C LEU A 427 -6.65 -0.80 10.28
N ALA A 428 -7.18 0.37 9.92
CA ALA A 428 -6.47 1.64 9.96
C ALA A 428 -6.87 2.50 11.18
N TRP A 429 -8.17 2.61 11.45
CA TRP A 429 -8.70 3.49 12.50
C TRP A 429 -8.39 3.00 13.92
N ARG A 430 -8.43 1.68 14.16
CA ARG A 430 -8.09 1.13 15.49
C ARG A 430 -6.60 1.32 15.81
N PRO A 431 -5.64 0.97 14.92
CA PRO A 431 -4.23 1.28 15.17
C PRO A 431 -3.95 2.76 15.37
N LEU A 432 -4.64 3.66 14.67
CA LEU A 432 -4.51 5.10 14.92
C LEU A 432 -4.81 5.45 16.38
N GLY A 433 -6.01 5.13 16.86
CA GLY A 433 -6.42 5.49 18.22
C GLY A 433 -5.57 4.83 19.30
N GLU A 434 -5.23 3.55 19.11
CA GLU A 434 -4.45 2.80 20.10
C GLU A 434 -2.95 3.17 20.09
N ALA A 435 -2.37 3.53 18.95
CA ALA A 435 -1.00 4.04 18.88
C ALA A 435 -0.86 5.42 19.53
N GLN A 436 -1.87 6.31 19.38
CA GLN A 436 -1.94 7.57 20.11
C GLN A 436 -1.90 7.32 21.62
N TRP A 437 -2.72 6.37 22.09
CA TRP A 437 -2.78 6.03 23.51
C TRP A 437 -1.45 5.45 24.00
N LEU A 438 -0.87 4.49 23.28
CA LEU A 438 0.41 3.88 23.62
C LEU A 438 1.53 4.93 23.73
N LEU A 439 1.65 5.82 22.74
CA LEU A 439 2.63 6.91 22.79
C LEU A 439 2.41 7.81 24.02
N SER A 440 1.17 8.13 24.34
CA SER A 440 0.86 8.96 25.51
C SER A 440 1.24 8.29 26.84
N GLN A 441 1.02 6.97 26.96
CA GLN A 441 1.43 6.18 28.12
C GLN A 441 2.95 6.17 28.26
N ARG A 442 3.67 5.96 27.14
CA ARG A 442 5.13 5.98 27.09
C ARG A 442 5.69 7.34 27.52
N ALA A 443 5.13 8.43 27.01
CA ALA A 443 5.52 9.78 27.37
C ALA A 443 5.24 10.08 28.85
N ARG A 444 4.08 9.68 29.39
CA ARG A 444 3.72 9.87 30.79
C ARG A 444 4.66 9.12 31.73
N LEU A 445 4.87 7.82 31.50
CA LEU A 445 5.79 7.01 32.31
C LEU A 445 7.20 7.62 32.36
N ARG A 446 7.64 8.22 31.25
CA ARG A 446 8.95 8.87 31.18
C ARG A 446 8.98 10.23 31.87
N LEU A 447 7.99 11.08 31.66
CA LEU A 447 8.06 12.51 31.98
C LEU A 447 7.41 12.90 33.30
N LEU A 448 6.47 12.12 33.86
CA LEU A 448 5.81 12.47 35.12
C LEU A 448 6.79 12.58 36.30
N GLY A 449 7.83 11.74 36.31
CA GLY A 449 8.90 11.79 37.32
C GLY A 449 9.84 13.00 37.21
N GLU A 450 9.74 13.79 36.14
CA GLU A 450 10.63 14.92 35.87
C GLU A 450 10.21 16.23 36.55
N GLY A 451 9.11 16.21 37.32
CA GLY A 451 8.58 17.34 38.07
C GLY A 451 7.56 18.17 37.27
N GLU A 452 7.08 19.24 37.91
CA GLU A 452 6.11 20.17 37.33
C GLU A 452 6.72 20.94 36.15
N ALA A 453 6.12 20.82 34.97
CA ALA A 453 6.49 21.55 33.76
C ALA A 453 5.48 21.29 32.63
N LEU A 454 5.53 22.14 31.60
CA LEU A 454 5.13 21.78 30.24
C LEU A 454 6.35 21.20 29.52
N PHE A 455 6.24 19.95 29.08
CA PHE A 455 7.25 19.25 28.32
C PHE A 455 6.94 19.31 26.84
N VAL A 456 7.96 19.55 26.03
CA VAL A 456 7.91 19.31 24.57
C VAL A 456 9.01 18.31 24.24
N ALA A 457 8.60 17.15 23.76
CA ALA A 457 9.48 16.03 23.40
C ALA A 457 9.54 15.87 21.88
N ASN A 458 10.74 15.69 21.35
CA ASN A 458 11.00 15.34 19.96
C ASN A 458 11.49 13.88 19.91
N PRO A 459 10.61 12.91 19.57
CA PRO A 459 10.99 11.51 19.45
C PRO A 459 11.64 11.17 18.09
N SER A 460 11.89 12.17 17.22
CA SER A 460 12.48 11.98 15.90
C SER A 460 14.00 12.15 15.90
N ARG A 461 14.64 11.78 14.78
CA ARG A 461 16.11 11.72 14.65
C ARG A 461 16.76 13.02 14.18
N HIS A 462 15.96 14.00 13.74
CA HIS A 462 16.45 15.35 13.46
C HIS A 462 15.86 16.37 14.42
N GLY A 463 16.51 17.54 14.50
CA GLY A 463 16.02 18.65 15.31
C GLY A 463 14.67 19.19 14.80
N PHE A 464 13.81 19.60 15.72
CA PHE A 464 12.51 20.18 15.44
C PHE A 464 12.53 21.71 15.63
N SER A 465 11.97 22.45 14.68
CA SER A 465 11.61 23.85 14.84
C SER A 465 10.25 24.13 14.21
N GLY A 466 9.33 24.65 14.99
CA GLY A 466 7.96 24.84 14.54
C GLY A 466 7.00 25.31 15.62
N TRP A 467 5.79 25.59 15.18
CA TRP A 467 4.66 25.91 16.04
C TRP A 467 4.14 24.65 16.73
N VAL A 468 4.17 24.65 18.06
CA VAL A 468 3.47 23.67 18.88
C VAL A 468 2.07 24.23 19.18
N ARG A 469 1.03 23.44 18.91
CA ARG A 469 -0.39 23.82 19.13
C ARG A 469 -1.06 22.88 20.12
N MET A 470 -1.94 23.42 20.96
CA MET A 470 -2.75 22.66 21.91
C MET A 470 -4.08 23.36 22.18
N PRO A 471 -5.15 22.65 22.60
CA PRO A 471 -6.37 23.27 23.07
C PRO A 471 -6.07 24.22 24.25
N ALA A 472 -6.51 25.47 24.20
CA ALA A 472 -6.20 26.46 25.23
C ALA A 472 -6.70 26.03 26.62
N THR A 473 -7.80 25.27 26.67
CA THR A 473 -8.38 24.73 27.91
C THR A 473 -7.47 23.75 28.65
N CYS A 474 -6.47 23.14 27.99
CA CYS A 474 -5.52 22.25 28.67
C CYS A 474 -4.60 22.99 29.65
N LEU A 475 -4.47 24.31 29.50
CA LEU A 475 -3.66 25.18 30.37
C LEU A 475 -4.28 25.35 31.76
N ARG A 476 -5.62 25.24 31.89
CA ARG A 476 -6.42 25.36 33.12
C ARG A 476 -6.32 26.68 33.90
N ASP A 477 -5.52 27.64 33.45
CA ASP A 477 -5.35 28.96 34.07
C ASP A 477 -4.91 29.99 33.00
N ASP A 478 -4.79 31.27 33.36
CA ASP A 478 -4.54 32.41 32.49
C ASP A 478 -3.05 32.62 32.10
N TYR A 479 -2.35 31.53 31.79
CA TYR A 479 -0.95 31.59 31.39
C TYR A 479 -0.74 32.37 30.09
N ARG A 480 0.31 33.21 30.05
CA ARG A 480 0.62 34.11 28.93
C ARG A 480 1.98 33.84 28.29
N SER A 481 2.87 33.13 28.98
CA SER A 481 4.17 32.78 28.43
C SER A 481 4.73 31.48 29.01
N LEU A 482 5.80 31.01 28.37
CA LEU A 482 6.58 29.84 28.74
C LEU A 482 8.02 30.28 28.99
N ARG A 483 8.57 29.95 30.16
CA ARG A 483 9.99 30.18 30.49
C ARG A 483 10.76 28.88 30.41
N ASN A 484 11.86 28.87 29.66
CA ASN A 484 12.85 27.79 29.74
C ASN A 484 13.77 28.07 30.95
N PRO A 485 13.73 27.25 32.02
CA PRO A 485 14.53 27.49 33.21
C PRO A 485 16.03 27.28 32.98
N ALA A 486 16.44 26.51 31.97
CA ALA A 486 17.84 26.25 31.66
C ALA A 486 18.52 27.45 30.95
N THR A 487 17.75 28.22 30.18
CA THR A 487 18.29 29.35 29.39
C THR A 487 17.78 30.72 29.83
N GLY A 488 16.73 30.76 30.66
CA GLY A 488 16.01 31.97 31.02
C GLY A 488 15.14 32.55 29.90
N ALA A 489 15.17 31.95 28.70
CA ALA A 489 14.41 32.43 27.56
C ALA A 489 12.89 32.31 27.79
N ARG A 490 12.13 33.32 27.38
CA ARG A 490 10.66 33.32 27.41
C ARG A 490 10.09 33.27 26.00
N ALA A 491 9.04 32.47 25.81
CA ALA A 491 8.22 32.43 24.61
C ALA A 491 6.79 32.85 24.94
N ALA A 492 6.18 33.68 24.10
CA ALA A 492 4.78 34.06 24.25
C ALA A 492 3.86 32.88 23.94
N LEU A 493 2.76 32.75 24.70
CA LEU A 493 1.61 31.95 24.29
C LEU A 493 0.73 32.82 23.40
N VAL A 494 0.59 32.43 22.14
CA VAL A 494 -0.29 33.09 21.17
C VAL A 494 -1.59 32.31 21.12
N PHE A 495 -2.71 33.04 21.22
CA PHE A 495 -4.04 32.44 21.23
C PHE A 495 -4.73 32.68 19.89
N GLU A 496 -5.19 31.60 19.28
CA GLU A 496 -5.89 31.59 17.99
C GLU A 496 -7.38 31.27 18.21
N SER A 497 -8.19 31.66 17.23
CA SER A 497 -9.58 31.19 17.16
C SER A 497 -9.63 29.68 16.92
N GLY A 498 -10.69 29.03 17.39
CA GLY A 498 -10.90 27.60 17.16
C GLY A 498 -12.26 27.10 17.65
N VAL A 499 -12.35 25.79 17.80
CA VAL A 499 -13.60 25.09 18.15
C VAL A 499 -13.97 25.25 19.62
N ARG A 500 -15.22 25.63 19.87
CA ARG A 500 -15.86 25.55 21.20
C ARG A 500 -16.95 24.48 21.18
N SER A 501 -16.56 23.25 21.48
CA SER A 501 -17.44 22.06 21.45
C SER A 501 -18.62 22.17 22.40
N PHE A 502 -19.72 21.47 22.07
CA PHE A 502 -20.94 21.39 22.89
C PHE A 502 -21.60 22.75 23.18
N THR A 503 -21.35 23.75 22.34
CA THR A 503 -22.02 25.06 22.39
C THR A 503 -22.57 25.39 21.01
N ALA A 504 -23.75 25.99 20.94
CA ALA A 504 -24.28 26.50 19.68
C ALA A 504 -23.49 27.76 19.25
N PRO A 505 -23.31 28.02 17.94
CA PRO A 505 -22.76 29.28 17.46
C PRO A 505 -23.64 30.47 17.89
N GLY A 506 -23.03 31.50 18.46
CA GLY A 506 -23.75 32.69 18.92
C GLY A 506 -24.10 33.66 17.78
N ASN A 507 -23.34 33.63 16.69
CA ASN A 507 -23.57 34.43 15.49
C ASN A 507 -22.83 33.82 14.28
N PRO A 508 -23.15 34.22 13.03
CA PRO A 508 -22.51 33.67 11.83
C PRO A 508 -20.98 33.84 11.76
N GLY A 509 -20.41 34.86 12.43
CA GLY A 509 -18.96 35.09 12.44
C GLY A 509 -18.17 34.06 13.26
N GLU A 510 -18.82 33.28 14.12
CA GLU A 510 -18.20 32.18 14.86
C GLU A 510 -18.07 30.88 14.02
N LEU A 511 -18.53 30.89 12.76
CA LEU A 511 -18.44 29.76 11.84
C LEU A 511 -17.45 30.08 10.71
N THR A 512 -16.43 29.25 10.53
CA THR A 512 -15.59 29.34 9.33
C THR A 512 -16.33 28.79 8.11
N ARG A 513 -15.82 29.11 6.93
CA ARG A 513 -16.30 28.53 5.66
C ARG A 513 -16.18 27.00 5.61
N GLU A 514 -15.22 26.42 6.35
CA GLU A 514 -14.98 24.98 6.34
C GLU A 514 -16.05 24.21 7.12
N ASN A 515 -16.69 24.86 8.11
CA ASN A 515 -17.67 24.26 9.00
C ASN A 515 -19.08 24.25 8.39
N THR A 516 -19.30 23.31 7.48
CA THR A 516 -20.60 23.13 6.82
C THR A 516 -21.67 22.51 7.73
N ALA A 517 -21.28 21.86 8.83
CA ALA A 517 -22.21 21.25 9.79
C ALA A 517 -22.84 22.28 10.74
N ALA A 518 -22.14 23.41 10.99
CA ALA A 518 -22.58 24.51 11.84
C ALA A 518 -23.10 24.08 13.24
N THR A 519 -22.70 22.90 13.70
CA THR A 519 -23.20 22.30 14.95
C THR A 519 -22.52 22.92 16.17
N PHE A 520 -21.21 23.13 16.09
CA PHE A 520 -20.41 23.87 17.07
C PHE A 520 -19.66 25.00 16.36
N PRO A 521 -19.44 26.16 17.01
CA PRO A 521 -18.63 27.23 16.43
C PRO A 521 -17.16 26.82 16.39
N ASP A 522 -16.49 27.13 15.29
CA ASP A 522 -15.08 26.81 15.00
C ASP A 522 -14.18 28.04 14.81
N ASN A 523 -14.75 29.25 14.94
CA ASN A 523 -14.03 30.52 14.89
C ASN A 523 -14.19 31.35 16.18
N VAL A 524 -14.22 30.69 17.34
CA VAL A 524 -14.31 31.40 18.63
C VAL A 524 -12.90 31.82 19.05
N PRO A 525 -12.67 33.07 19.50
CA PRO A 525 -11.35 33.49 19.98
C PRO A 525 -10.82 32.65 21.15
N ASN A 526 -9.50 32.57 21.27
CA ASN A 526 -8.79 31.96 22.39
C ASN A 526 -9.09 30.49 22.67
N GLN A 527 -9.38 29.69 21.63
CA GLN A 527 -9.63 28.25 21.80
C GLN A 527 -8.39 27.39 21.55
N THR A 528 -7.41 27.89 20.80
CA THR A 528 -6.13 27.21 20.55
C THR A 528 -4.99 28.05 21.07
N ALA A 529 -4.08 27.45 21.85
CA ALA A 529 -2.83 28.07 22.26
C ALA A 529 -1.70 27.52 21.40
N LYS A 530 -0.83 28.41 20.91
CA LYS A 530 0.38 28.06 20.17
C LYS A 530 1.60 28.78 20.71
N PHE A 531 2.77 28.16 20.56
CA PHE A 531 4.05 28.80 20.82
C PHE A 531 5.12 28.21 19.89
N TRP A 532 6.19 28.97 19.68
CA TRP A 532 7.29 28.55 18.84
C TRP A 532 8.34 27.78 19.65
N VAL A 533 8.78 26.64 19.11
CA VAL A 533 9.94 25.89 19.60
C VAL A 533 11.05 26.01 18.56
N GLU A 534 12.22 26.47 18.99
CA GLU A 534 13.40 26.64 18.16
C GLU A 534 14.43 25.58 18.52
N ASN A 535 14.92 24.84 17.52
CA ASN A 535 16.03 23.89 17.61
C ASN A 535 15.92 22.87 18.76
N LEU A 536 14.75 22.25 18.94
CA LEU A 536 14.60 21.13 19.86
C LEU A 536 15.38 19.93 19.31
N ALA A 537 16.40 19.50 20.05
CA ALA A 537 17.30 18.43 19.64
C ALA A 537 16.56 17.10 19.35
N PRO A 538 17.11 16.22 18.49
CA PRO A 538 16.56 14.89 18.27
C PRO A 538 16.58 14.05 19.55
N ASP A 539 15.67 13.07 19.63
CA ASP A 539 15.51 12.15 20.76
C ASP A 539 15.65 12.83 22.14
N SER A 540 15.00 13.99 22.29
CA SER A 540 15.15 14.84 23.48
C SER A 540 13.84 15.49 23.90
N PHE A 541 13.84 16.12 25.06
CA PHE A 541 12.73 16.96 25.50
C PHE A 541 13.24 18.23 26.18
N VAL A 542 12.42 19.28 26.16
CA VAL A 542 12.64 20.51 26.92
C VAL A 542 11.58 20.64 28.01
N LYS A 543 11.99 21.14 29.18
CA LYS A 543 11.10 21.53 30.28
C LYS A 543 10.81 23.02 30.18
N LEU A 544 9.54 23.40 30.18
CA LEU A 544 9.10 24.79 30.13
C LEU A 544 8.19 25.08 31.32
N GLN A 545 8.35 26.23 31.95
CA GLN A 545 7.51 26.69 33.04
C GLN A 545 6.43 27.62 32.50
N LEU A 546 5.18 27.33 32.82
CA LEU A 546 4.04 28.20 32.52
C LEU A 546 4.09 29.44 33.42
N GLU A 547 3.95 30.64 32.84
CA GLU A 547 3.95 31.90 33.56
C GLU A 547 2.74 32.77 33.19
N LYS A 548 2.17 33.48 34.17
CA LYS A 548 1.05 34.43 33.98
C LYS A 548 1.50 35.78 33.42
N GLN A 549 2.78 36.11 33.59
CA GLN A 549 3.35 37.33 33.01
C GLN A 549 3.52 37.15 31.49
N PRO A 550 3.32 38.21 30.70
CA PRO A 550 3.61 38.16 29.27
C PRO A 550 5.11 37.93 29.04
N ALA A 551 5.44 37.38 27.87
CA ALA A 551 6.82 37.38 27.42
C ALA A 551 7.28 38.83 27.19
N GLY A 552 8.60 39.06 27.28
CA GLY A 552 9.20 40.32 26.82
C GLY A 552 9.00 40.53 25.31
N PRO A 553 9.52 41.62 24.72
CA PRO A 553 9.37 41.89 23.29
C PRO A 553 9.81 40.69 22.45
N GLU A 554 9.05 40.40 21.40
CA GLU A 554 9.34 39.30 20.48
C GLU A 554 10.77 39.42 19.92
N ARG A 555 11.36 38.27 19.59
CA ARG A 555 12.66 38.27 18.89
C ARG A 555 12.55 39.13 17.63
N PRO A 556 13.62 39.86 17.25
CA PRO A 556 13.63 40.60 16.00
C PRO A 556 13.25 39.68 14.85
N THR A 557 12.35 40.15 13.99
CA THR A 557 12.03 39.48 12.74
C THR A 557 13.31 39.33 11.94
N VAL A 558 13.66 38.10 11.57
CA VAL A 558 14.76 37.85 10.63
C VAL A 558 14.20 37.98 9.23
N ASP A 559 15.00 38.48 8.30
CA ASP A 559 14.64 38.44 6.89
C ASP A 559 14.39 36.99 6.46
N GLY A 560 13.27 36.78 5.79
CA GLY A 560 12.87 35.47 5.27
C GLY A 560 13.46 35.20 3.88
N PRO A 561 12.95 34.16 3.19
CA PRO A 561 13.29 33.96 1.78
C PRO A 561 12.86 35.16 0.92
N ALA A 562 13.57 35.36 -0.19
CA ALA A 562 13.05 36.13 -1.31
C ALA A 562 11.92 35.32 -1.96
N VAL A 563 10.73 35.91 -2.09
CA VAL A 563 9.53 35.24 -2.61
C VAL A 563 9.00 36.02 -3.80
N GLU A 564 8.81 35.34 -4.92
CA GLU A 564 8.06 35.87 -6.06
C GLU A 564 6.64 35.31 -6.03
N VAL A 565 5.67 36.14 -6.39
CA VAL A 565 4.24 35.80 -6.38
C VAL A 565 3.61 36.01 -7.76
N ASP A 566 2.55 35.26 -8.04
CA ASP A 566 1.72 35.46 -9.23
C ASP A 566 0.82 36.70 -9.13
N LYS A 567 -0.03 36.90 -10.14
CA LYS A 567 -0.99 38.03 -10.19
C LYS A 567 -2.04 38.00 -9.07
N GLN A 568 -2.25 36.86 -8.43
CA GLN A 568 -3.18 36.68 -7.31
C GLN A 568 -2.45 36.65 -5.96
N GLY A 569 -1.15 36.96 -5.92
CA GLY A 569 -0.36 36.99 -4.69
C GLY A 569 0.07 35.62 -4.17
N TRP A 570 -0.13 34.54 -4.95
CA TRP A 570 0.32 33.20 -4.56
C TRP A 570 1.80 33.00 -4.89
N PRO A 571 2.63 32.44 -3.98
CA PRO A 571 4.05 32.21 -4.26
C PRO A 571 4.29 31.27 -5.44
N VAL A 572 5.17 31.69 -6.35
CA VAL A 572 5.66 30.90 -7.48
C VAL A 572 7.13 30.52 -7.36
N SER A 573 7.88 31.19 -6.48
CA SER A 573 9.24 30.82 -6.12
C SER A 573 9.56 31.30 -4.70
N ALA A 574 10.47 30.60 -4.02
CA ALA A 574 11.02 31.04 -2.73
C ALA A 574 12.50 30.62 -2.64
N GLN A 575 13.39 31.56 -2.34
CA GLN A 575 14.83 31.32 -2.30
C GLN A 575 15.44 31.89 -1.02
N TRP A 576 16.25 31.09 -0.33
CA TRP A 576 17.00 31.47 0.85
C TRP A 576 18.45 31.79 0.49
N THR A 577 19.09 32.61 1.34
CA THR A 577 20.53 32.88 1.25
C THR A 577 21.32 31.57 1.22
N GLY A 578 22.23 31.44 0.24
CA GLY A 578 23.09 30.27 0.06
C GLY A 578 22.56 29.23 -0.93
N MET A 579 21.30 29.36 -1.39
CA MET A 579 20.77 28.56 -2.49
C MET A 579 21.13 29.19 -3.84
N THR A 580 21.48 28.37 -4.83
CA THR A 580 21.71 28.81 -6.22
C THR A 580 20.43 28.82 -7.05
N ARG A 581 19.46 27.97 -6.69
CA ARG A 581 18.12 27.86 -7.29
C ARG A 581 17.05 27.93 -6.19
N PRO A 582 15.80 28.33 -6.48
CA PRO A 582 14.74 28.41 -5.46
C PRO A 582 14.38 27.02 -4.90
N LEU A 583 13.57 26.96 -3.85
CA LEU A 583 13.09 25.69 -3.28
C LEU A 583 12.04 25.01 -4.16
N PHE A 584 11.24 25.79 -4.86
CA PHE A 584 10.23 25.33 -5.81
C PHE A 584 10.04 26.39 -6.90
N THR A 585 9.43 25.97 -7.99
CA THR A 585 8.95 26.86 -9.07
C THR A 585 7.43 26.78 -9.18
N GLY A 586 6.84 27.45 -10.18
CA GLY A 586 5.38 27.53 -10.34
C GLY A 586 4.65 26.18 -10.25
N GLY A 587 3.39 26.24 -9.81
CA GLY A 587 2.52 25.07 -9.64
C GLY A 587 2.56 24.43 -8.26
N ILE A 588 3.07 25.14 -7.24
CA ILE A 588 3.15 24.63 -5.87
C ILE A 588 1.75 24.49 -5.24
N GLY A 589 1.35 23.25 -4.94
CA GLY A 589 0.03 22.96 -4.37
C GLY A 589 -1.12 23.23 -5.34
N ASP A 590 -0.88 23.10 -6.65
CA ASP A 590 -1.95 23.12 -7.64
C ASP A 590 -2.83 21.88 -7.46
N PHE A 591 -4.13 22.03 -7.64
CA PHE A 591 -5.09 20.92 -7.56
C PHE A 591 -5.68 20.67 -8.94
N SER A 592 -5.86 19.39 -9.30
CA SER A 592 -6.62 19.01 -10.50
C SER A 592 -7.41 17.73 -10.29
N ALA A 593 -8.52 17.60 -11.03
CA ALA A 593 -9.29 16.37 -11.11
C ALA A 593 -9.27 15.82 -12.54
N VAL A 594 -8.99 14.52 -12.68
CA VAL A 594 -9.08 13.79 -13.94
C VAL A 594 -10.38 13.02 -13.96
N GLY A 595 -11.24 13.26 -14.95
CA GLY A 595 -12.52 12.58 -15.12
C GLY A 595 -12.65 11.89 -16.48
N VAL A 596 -13.69 11.06 -16.62
CA VAL A 596 -13.98 10.28 -17.84
C VAL A 596 -15.32 10.70 -18.44
N LYS A 597 -15.32 11.16 -19.69
CA LYS A 597 -16.52 11.54 -20.46
C LYS A 597 -16.95 10.43 -21.41
N ALA A 598 -17.73 9.49 -20.91
CA ALA A 598 -18.29 8.40 -21.72
C ALA A 598 -19.52 7.75 -21.09
N PHE A 599 -20.29 7.04 -21.92
CA PHE A 599 -21.23 6.04 -21.42
C PHE A 599 -20.44 4.89 -20.76
N ALA A 600 -20.87 4.46 -19.57
CA ALA A 600 -20.25 3.36 -18.82
C ALA A 600 -18.72 3.53 -18.64
N PRO A 601 -18.26 4.62 -17.98
CA PRO A 601 -16.87 5.09 -18.05
C PRO A 601 -15.81 4.09 -17.56
N ARG A 602 -16.13 3.20 -16.61
CA ARG A 602 -15.20 2.16 -16.15
C ARG A 602 -14.90 1.10 -17.22
N TRP A 603 -15.87 0.81 -18.10
CA TRP A 603 -15.62 -0.09 -19.24
C TRP A 603 -14.74 0.57 -20.29
N LEU A 604 -14.91 1.87 -20.52
CA LEU A 604 -13.98 2.62 -21.37
C LEU A 604 -12.57 2.65 -20.76
N LEU A 605 -12.42 2.80 -19.44
CA LEU A 605 -11.11 2.71 -18.78
C LEU A 605 -10.46 1.34 -18.99
N LYS A 606 -11.25 0.26 -18.99
CA LYS A 606 -10.78 -1.08 -19.34
C LYS A 606 -10.26 -1.13 -20.78
N ASP A 607 -10.97 -0.51 -21.73
CA ASP A 607 -10.52 -0.39 -23.12
C ASP A 607 -9.22 0.42 -23.23
N ILE A 608 -9.09 1.51 -22.47
CA ILE A 608 -7.85 2.32 -22.39
C ILE A 608 -6.70 1.46 -21.84
N CYS A 609 -6.93 0.69 -20.77
CA CYS A 609 -5.93 -0.19 -20.18
C CYS A 609 -5.47 -1.29 -21.16
N ALA A 610 -6.42 -1.89 -21.89
CA ALA A 610 -6.13 -2.88 -22.93
C ALA A 610 -5.35 -2.28 -24.10
N ALA A 611 -5.69 -1.06 -24.52
CA ALA A 611 -4.97 -0.35 -25.58
C ALA A 611 -3.58 0.15 -25.13
N GLY A 612 -3.38 0.39 -23.83
CA GLY A 612 -2.09 0.77 -23.24
C GLY A 612 -1.49 2.03 -23.87
N GLY A 613 -0.18 2.03 -24.10
CA GLY A 613 0.58 3.09 -24.78
C GLY A 613 0.51 3.07 -26.31
N SER A 614 -0.49 2.42 -26.92
CA SER A 614 -0.67 2.40 -28.37
C SER A 614 -1.32 3.69 -28.88
N ALA A 615 -1.23 3.94 -30.20
CA ALA A 615 -1.91 5.05 -30.86
C ALA A 615 -3.43 5.05 -30.61
N ARG A 616 -4.04 3.85 -30.49
CA ARG A 616 -5.45 3.72 -30.11
C ARG A 616 -5.69 4.16 -28.67
N GLY A 617 -4.80 3.79 -27.75
CA GLY A 617 -4.86 4.24 -26.36
C GLY A 617 -4.77 5.77 -26.26
N ASP A 618 -3.88 6.38 -27.04
CA ASP A 618 -3.73 7.84 -27.10
C ASP A 618 -4.98 8.54 -27.64
N GLU A 619 -5.57 8.01 -28.71
CA GLU A 619 -6.84 8.51 -29.26
C GLU A 619 -7.98 8.44 -28.23
N LEU A 620 -8.12 7.30 -27.54
CA LEU A 620 -9.13 7.11 -26.50
C LEU A 620 -8.95 8.10 -25.35
N ARG A 621 -7.71 8.27 -24.86
CA ARG A 621 -7.40 9.23 -23.80
C ARG A 621 -7.70 10.66 -24.24
N ALA A 622 -7.22 11.08 -25.40
CA ALA A 622 -7.43 12.43 -25.93
C ALA A 622 -8.92 12.77 -26.11
N LYS A 623 -9.73 11.78 -26.45
CA LYS A 623 -11.17 11.97 -26.68
C LYS A 623 -12.00 11.98 -25.40
N HIS A 624 -11.63 11.17 -24.40
CA HIS A 624 -12.52 10.85 -23.29
C HIS A 624 -11.99 11.21 -21.91
N ILE A 625 -10.69 11.43 -21.75
CA ILE A 625 -10.10 11.84 -20.47
C ILE A 625 -10.02 13.37 -20.45
N GLU A 626 -10.55 13.96 -19.38
CA GLU A 626 -10.46 15.39 -19.13
C GLU A 626 -9.72 15.63 -17.83
N THR A 627 -8.79 16.59 -17.83
CA THR A 627 -8.18 17.11 -16.61
C THR A 627 -8.68 18.53 -16.36
N VAL A 628 -9.33 18.75 -15.23
CA VAL A 628 -9.86 20.06 -14.82
C VAL A 628 -9.01 20.58 -13.66
N PRO A 629 -8.26 21.69 -13.84
CA PRO A 629 -7.54 22.32 -12.74
C PRO A 629 -8.50 23.11 -11.85
N ALA A 630 -8.18 23.22 -10.56
CA ALA A 630 -8.80 24.23 -9.71
C ALA A 630 -8.30 25.63 -10.11
N VAL A 631 -9.14 26.63 -9.89
CA VAL A 631 -8.78 28.05 -10.12
C VAL A 631 -8.81 28.82 -8.81
N PRO A 632 -7.94 29.83 -8.63
CA PRO A 632 -8.04 30.73 -7.49
C PRO A 632 -9.43 31.36 -7.40
N GLU A 633 -10.03 31.31 -6.21
CA GLU A 633 -11.28 32.01 -5.93
C GLU A 633 -11.06 33.52 -5.68
N GLY A 634 -9.87 33.87 -5.19
CA GLY A 634 -9.45 35.23 -4.89
C GLY A 634 -7.95 35.31 -4.63
N GLU A 635 -7.50 36.48 -4.16
CA GLU A 635 -6.10 36.72 -3.81
C GLU A 635 -5.66 35.90 -2.59
N ALA A 636 -4.37 35.60 -2.52
CA ALA A 636 -3.78 34.95 -1.37
C ALA A 636 -3.63 35.95 -0.21
N SER A 637 -4.03 35.56 1.00
CA SER A 637 -3.74 36.32 2.21
C SER A 637 -2.39 35.92 2.79
N VAL A 638 -1.67 36.87 3.39
CA VAL A 638 -0.35 36.64 4.00
C VAL A 638 -0.39 36.93 5.50
N GLU A 639 0.05 35.97 6.31
CA GLU A 639 0.35 36.13 7.73
C GLU A 639 1.86 36.02 7.93
N GLU A 640 2.47 37.00 8.61
CA GLU A 640 3.91 37.02 8.86
C GLU A 640 4.18 37.04 10.36
N THR A 641 5.03 36.11 10.81
CA THR A 641 5.53 36.02 12.19
C THR A 641 7.04 36.23 12.19
N PRO A 642 7.70 36.34 13.37
CA PRO A 642 9.17 36.35 13.41
C PRO A 642 9.84 35.09 12.84
N PHE A 643 9.09 33.98 12.69
CA PHE A 643 9.63 32.66 12.36
C PHE A 643 9.20 32.13 11.00
N THR A 644 7.95 32.41 10.59
CA THR A 644 7.35 31.89 9.36
C THR A 644 6.58 32.97 8.59
N ARG A 645 6.42 32.76 7.28
CA ARG A 645 5.46 33.49 6.43
C ARG A 645 4.46 32.49 5.87
N LEU A 646 3.18 32.70 6.13
CA LEU A 646 2.08 31.82 5.72
C LEU A 646 1.24 32.50 4.64
N TYR A 647 1.08 31.83 3.51
CA TYR A 647 0.14 32.20 2.44
C TYR A 647 -1.07 31.28 2.50
N VAL A 648 -2.27 31.83 2.34
CA VAL A 648 -3.52 31.07 2.29
C VAL A 648 -4.34 31.53 1.10
N GLN A 649 -4.82 30.58 0.28
CA GLN A 649 -5.65 30.90 -0.89
C GLN A 649 -6.79 29.89 -1.03
N TRP A 650 -7.99 30.42 -1.27
CA TRP A 650 -9.17 29.62 -1.58
C TRP A 650 -9.20 29.27 -3.07
N LEU A 651 -9.68 28.06 -3.37
CA LEU A 651 -9.78 27.51 -4.70
C LEU A 651 -11.23 27.13 -5.04
N LYS A 652 -11.58 27.27 -6.31
CA LYS A 652 -12.84 26.80 -6.90
C LYS A 652 -12.56 25.59 -7.80
N HIS A 653 -13.34 24.54 -7.63
CA HIS A 653 -13.33 23.38 -8.51
C HIS A 653 -14.71 22.71 -8.54
N PRO A 654 -15.25 22.26 -9.69
CA PRO A 654 -16.60 21.70 -9.80
C PRO A 654 -16.86 20.45 -8.95
N ARG A 655 -15.81 19.73 -8.54
CA ARG A 655 -15.89 18.51 -7.73
C ARG A 655 -15.80 18.75 -6.22
N LEU A 656 -15.59 19.99 -5.80
CA LEU A 656 -15.35 20.34 -4.40
C LEU A 656 -16.36 21.38 -3.94
N GLN A 657 -16.97 21.15 -2.77
CA GLN A 657 -17.82 22.16 -2.12
C GLN A 657 -17.00 23.40 -1.73
N TRP A 658 -15.77 23.18 -1.27
CA TRP A 658 -14.76 24.20 -1.03
C TRP A 658 -13.37 23.56 -1.06
N ALA A 659 -12.34 24.37 -1.33
CA ALA A 659 -10.95 23.96 -1.26
C ALA A 659 -10.06 25.13 -0.86
N GLN A 660 -8.99 24.83 -0.13
CA GLN A 660 -8.01 25.80 0.33
C GLN A 660 -6.61 25.21 0.19
N ARG A 661 -5.67 26.03 -0.29
CA ARG A 661 -4.23 25.75 -0.23
C ARG A 661 -3.55 26.71 0.73
N ARG A 662 -2.59 26.19 1.49
CA ARG A 662 -1.75 26.93 2.43
C ARG A 662 -0.30 26.63 2.16
N LEU A 663 0.55 27.65 2.18
CA LEU A 663 2.00 27.53 2.02
C LEU A 663 2.70 28.27 3.16
N GLU A 664 3.30 27.52 4.07
CA GLU A 664 4.09 28.06 5.18
C GLU A 664 5.59 27.98 4.85
N LEU A 665 6.29 29.11 4.89
CA LEU A 665 7.73 29.21 4.64
C LEU A 665 8.47 29.50 5.95
N TRP A 666 9.47 28.70 6.28
CA TRP A 666 10.34 28.93 7.44
C TRP A 666 11.37 30.00 7.08
N LYS A 667 11.53 31.03 7.91
CA LYS A 667 12.46 32.13 7.59
C LYS A 667 13.93 31.72 7.68
N ARG A 668 14.27 30.87 8.66
CA ARG A 668 15.65 30.49 8.98
C ARG A 668 16.11 29.17 8.36
N GLN A 669 15.21 28.45 7.69
CA GLN A 669 15.50 27.13 7.14
C GLN A 669 14.90 27.09 5.74
N PRO A 670 15.64 26.60 4.72
CA PRO A 670 15.13 26.31 3.38
C PRO A 670 14.06 25.20 3.41
N ARG A 671 12.88 25.55 3.91
CA ARG A 671 11.77 24.64 4.17
C ARG A 671 10.45 25.34 3.89
N ALA A 672 9.58 24.63 3.19
CA ALA A 672 8.21 25.00 2.97
C ALA A 672 7.28 23.84 3.36
N ARG A 673 6.08 24.16 3.82
CA ARG A 673 5.00 23.20 4.02
C ARG A 673 3.79 23.63 3.24
N VAL A 674 3.25 22.72 2.43
CA VAL A 674 1.99 22.88 1.72
C VAL A 674 0.92 22.07 2.44
N THR A 675 -0.24 22.69 2.68
CA THR A 675 -1.43 22.00 3.18
C THR A 675 -2.58 22.23 2.21
N LEU A 676 -3.17 21.13 1.72
CA LEU A 676 -4.37 21.15 0.89
C LEU A 676 -5.53 20.60 1.69
N ARG A 677 -6.59 21.39 1.84
CA ARG A 677 -7.83 20.99 2.50
C ARG A 677 -8.98 21.19 1.54
N PHE A 678 -9.86 20.22 1.44
CA PHE A 678 -11.03 20.32 0.58
C PHE A 678 -12.17 19.45 1.08
N ASN A 679 -13.39 19.80 0.65
CA ASN A 679 -14.58 18.99 0.87
C ASN A 679 -15.06 18.42 -0.48
N ARG A 680 -14.79 17.14 -0.72
CA ARG A 680 -15.15 16.44 -1.97
C ARG A 680 -16.65 16.14 -2.01
N LEU A 681 -17.27 16.42 -3.15
CA LEU A 681 -18.67 16.06 -3.43
C LEU A 681 -18.80 14.56 -3.73
N SER A 682 -19.79 13.89 -3.14
CA SER A 682 -20.13 12.50 -3.44
C SER A 682 -20.33 12.28 -4.94
N SER A 683 -19.71 11.21 -5.45
CA SER A 683 -19.88 10.76 -6.84
C SER A 683 -19.31 9.37 -7.02
N GLU A 684 -20.10 8.52 -7.69
CA GLU A 684 -19.69 7.17 -8.13
C GLU A 684 -18.90 7.20 -9.45
N ALA A 685 -18.84 8.35 -10.14
CA ALA A 685 -18.10 8.49 -11.39
C ALA A 685 -16.60 8.29 -11.13
N PRO A 686 -15.88 7.60 -12.05
CA PRO A 686 -14.44 7.45 -11.90
C PRO A 686 -13.73 8.80 -12.06
N GLU A 687 -12.95 9.17 -11.05
CA GLU A 687 -12.10 10.35 -11.02
C GLU A 687 -10.75 10.09 -10.30
N ILE A 688 -9.74 10.88 -10.64
CA ILE A 688 -8.47 10.97 -9.91
C ILE A 688 -8.25 12.40 -9.46
N LEU A 689 -7.83 12.61 -8.22
CA LEU A 689 -7.45 13.93 -7.71
C LEU A 689 -5.93 14.00 -7.56
N TYR A 690 -5.31 15.08 -8.03
CA TYR A 690 -3.87 15.30 -7.93
C TYR A 690 -3.54 16.63 -7.24
N ALA A 691 -2.45 16.61 -6.47
CA ALA A 691 -1.70 17.80 -6.06
C ALA A 691 -0.39 17.92 -6.85
N GLY A 692 -0.13 19.08 -7.45
CA GLY A 692 1.07 19.35 -8.24
C GLY A 692 2.18 20.06 -7.45
N PHE A 693 3.43 19.73 -7.78
CA PHE A 693 4.64 20.34 -7.25
C PHE A 693 5.71 20.37 -8.35
N THR A 694 6.28 21.53 -8.65
CA THR A 694 7.40 21.65 -9.58
C THR A 694 8.66 22.05 -8.82
N LEU A 695 9.70 21.23 -8.92
CA LEU A 695 11.01 21.51 -8.31
C LEU A 695 11.99 21.99 -9.40
N PRO A 696 12.95 22.86 -9.08
CA PRO A 696 13.94 23.34 -10.04
C PRO A 696 15.04 22.28 -10.19
N CYS A 697 14.68 21.14 -10.77
CA CYS A 697 15.53 19.95 -10.93
C CYS A 697 15.34 19.35 -12.33
N GLU A 698 15.20 20.21 -13.34
CA GLU A 698 14.83 19.84 -14.71
C GLU A 698 15.68 18.68 -15.25
N GLY A 699 15.02 17.66 -15.77
CA GLY A 699 15.67 16.48 -16.33
C GLY A 699 16.28 15.51 -15.31
N THR A 700 16.16 15.77 -14.01
CA THR A 700 16.65 14.89 -12.94
C THR A 700 15.52 13.97 -12.48
N LEU A 701 15.76 12.66 -12.50
CA LEU A 701 14.85 11.69 -11.88
C LEU A 701 15.07 11.66 -10.36
N PRO A 702 14.00 11.63 -9.56
CA PRO A 702 14.15 11.49 -8.12
C PRO A 702 14.50 10.07 -7.72
N ARG A 703 15.20 9.94 -6.60
CA ARG A 703 15.19 8.71 -5.81
C ARG A 703 13.93 8.72 -4.93
N VAL A 704 13.25 7.59 -4.83
CA VAL A 704 12.12 7.34 -3.92
C VAL A 704 12.41 6.08 -3.11
N SER A 705 11.51 5.66 -2.21
CA SER A 705 11.60 4.36 -1.54
C SER A 705 10.27 3.63 -1.45
N ASN A 706 10.34 2.30 -1.39
CA ASN A 706 9.22 1.43 -1.09
C ASN A 706 9.66 0.36 -0.09
N GLY A 707 8.95 0.23 1.04
CA GLY A 707 9.30 -0.71 2.10
C GLY A 707 10.64 -0.43 2.75
N GLY A 708 11.08 0.83 2.74
CA GLY A 708 12.38 1.27 3.24
C GLY A 708 13.56 1.02 2.31
N VAL A 709 13.33 0.48 1.10
CA VAL A 709 14.38 0.27 0.11
C VAL A 709 14.31 1.36 -0.96
N PRO A 710 15.36 2.17 -1.13
CA PRO A 710 15.35 3.23 -2.12
C PRO A 710 15.58 2.69 -3.53
N PHE A 711 14.92 3.30 -4.51
CA PHE A 711 15.12 3.05 -5.95
C PHE A 711 14.88 4.34 -6.74
N THR A 712 15.38 4.39 -7.97
CA THR A 712 15.11 5.50 -8.90
C THR A 712 14.13 5.01 -9.97
N PRO A 713 12.92 5.59 -10.10
CA PRO A 713 11.94 5.15 -11.09
C PRO A 713 12.51 5.16 -12.51
N PHE A 714 12.02 4.29 -13.38
CA PHE A 714 12.51 4.05 -14.76
C PHE A 714 13.93 3.47 -14.91
N THR A 715 14.83 3.71 -13.96
CA THR A 715 16.24 3.26 -14.04
C THR A 715 16.51 2.03 -13.18
N ASP A 716 16.01 2.01 -11.94
CA ASP A 716 16.15 0.90 -10.99
C ASP A 716 14.81 0.16 -10.81
N GLN A 717 14.25 -0.30 -11.92
CA GLN A 717 12.90 -0.88 -11.97
C GLN A 717 12.82 -1.99 -13.02
N LEU A 718 12.15 -3.09 -12.70
CA LEU A 718 11.96 -4.19 -13.65
C LEU A 718 11.31 -3.67 -14.95
N PRO A 719 11.75 -4.15 -16.12
CA PRO A 719 11.06 -3.89 -17.38
C PRO A 719 9.61 -4.37 -17.33
N GLY A 720 8.70 -3.67 -18.01
CA GLY A 720 7.28 -4.07 -18.11
C GLY A 720 6.42 -3.87 -16.85
N SER A 721 7.00 -3.61 -15.67
CA SER A 721 6.24 -3.28 -14.46
C SER A 721 5.63 -1.86 -14.53
N CYS A 722 4.81 -1.48 -13.55
CA CYS A 722 4.11 -0.18 -13.56
C CYS A 722 5.06 1.02 -13.50
N ARG A 723 5.05 1.87 -14.54
CA ARG A 723 5.87 3.10 -14.65
C ARG A 723 5.03 4.38 -14.73
N ASP A 724 3.72 4.25 -14.62
CA ASP A 724 2.76 5.36 -14.75
C ASP A 724 2.61 6.13 -13.42
N TYR A 725 2.78 5.40 -12.31
CA TYR A 725 2.81 5.90 -10.94
C TYR A 725 3.63 4.92 -10.10
N VAL A 726 4.16 5.41 -8.99
CA VAL A 726 4.92 4.60 -8.04
C VAL A 726 4.39 4.79 -6.62
N ALA A 727 4.30 3.68 -5.89
CA ALA A 727 4.09 3.70 -4.45
C ALA A 727 5.37 4.16 -3.75
N VAL A 728 5.22 5.05 -2.78
CA VAL A 728 6.34 5.63 -2.03
C VAL A 728 6.08 5.58 -0.53
N ASP A 729 7.14 5.34 0.26
CA ASP A 729 7.05 5.39 1.72
C ASP A 729 6.69 6.81 2.21
N GLY A 730 7.10 7.84 1.45
CA GLY A 730 6.65 9.22 1.70
C GLY A 730 7.59 10.32 1.20
N TRP A 731 8.55 10.05 0.32
CA TRP A 731 9.49 11.07 -0.15
C TRP A 731 10.02 10.84 -1.57
N ALA A 732 10.51 11.92 -2.17
CA ALA A 732 11.26 11.97 -3.42
C ALA A 732 12.45 12.94 -3.25
N ASP A 733 13.67 12.43 -3.44
CA ASP A 733 14.94 13.16 -3.29
C ASP A 733 15.57 13.41 -4.67
N TYR A 734 15.71 14.68 -5.02
CA TYR A 734 16.38 15.13 -6.24
C TYR A 734 17.79 15.62 -5.88
N ALA A 735 18.77 14.75 -6.07
CA ALA A 735 20.18 15.08 -5.88
C ALA A 735 20.75 15.78 -7.13
N THR A 736 21.29 16.98 -6.96
CA THR A 736 21.90 17.77 -8.05
C THR A 736 23.22 18.37 -7.59
N PRO A 737 24.07 18.91 -8.50
CA PRO A 737 25.28 19.63 -8.10
C PRO A 737 25.03 20.85 -7.19
N ASP A 738 23.82 21.41 -7.22
CA ASP A 738 23.39 22.56 -6.40
C ASP A 738 22.83 22.16 -5.03
N GLY A 739 22.83 20.86 -4.73
CA GLY A 739 22.28 20.28 -3.51
C GLY A 739 21.07 19.39 -3.77
N HIS A 740 20.37 19.09 -2.68
CA HIS A 740 19.26 18.14 -2.62
C HIS A 740 17.93 18.85 -2.39
N TRP A 741 16.96 18.56 -3.26
CA TRP A 741 15.56 18.93 -3.07
C TRP A 741 14.78 17.71 -2.61
N LEU A 742 14.37 17.72 -1.35
CA LEU A 742 13.56 16.67 -0.75
C LEU A 742 12.10 17.10 -0.74
N TRP A 743 11.26 16.39 -1.48
CA TRP A 743 9.81 16.48 -1.41
C TRP A 743 9.29 15.34 -0.53
N VAL A 744 8.42 15.66 0.43
CA VAL A 744 7.89 14.72 1.41
C VAL A 744 6.38 14.81 1.41
N THR A 745 5.71 13.66 1.41
CA THR A 745 4.25 13.56 1.56
C THR A 745 3.89 12.80 2.81
N ARG A 746 2.97 13.40 3.57
CA ARG A 746 2.51 12.84 4.83
C ARG A 746 1.46 11.75 4.61
N ASP A 747 0.59 11.93 3.61
CA ASP A 747 -0.70 11.23 3.52
C ASP A 747 -0.91 10.53 2.18
N ALA A 748 -0.40 11.08 1.08
CA ALA A 748 -0.59 10.52 -0.26
C ALA A 748 0.52 9.48 -0.55
N PRO A 749 0.20 8.19 -0.78
CA PRO A 749 1.23 7.16 -0.90
C PRO A 749 1.66 6.89 -2.35
N LEU A 750 1.05 7.58 -3.32
CA LEU A 750 1.26 7.39 -4.76
C LEU A 750 1.65 8.69 -5.44
N VAL A 751 2.65 8.59 -6.32
CA VAL A 751 3.10 9.72 -7.13
C VAL A 751 3.21 9.34 -8.60
N SER A 752 2.82 10.28 -9.46
CA SER A 752 3.16 10.31 -10.88
C SER A 752 4.13 11.46 -11.14
N PHE A 753 4.81 11.42 -12.28
CA PHE A 753 5.72 12.47 -12.71
C PHE A 753 5.24 13.10 -14.03
N ASP A 754 5.47 14.41 -14.21
CA ASP A 754 5.11 15.24 -15.38
C ASP A 754 3.61 15.49 -15.56
N SER A 755 2.83 14.43 -15.81
CA SER A 755 1.40 14.53 -16.09
C SER A 755 0.62 13.34 -15.50
N PRO A 756 -0.70 13.47 -15.31
CA PRO A 756 -1.54 12.31 -14.97
C PRO A 756 -1.37 11.19 -16.01
N GLN A 757 -1.14 9.96 -15.54
CA GLN A 757 -0.96 8.79 -16.40
C GLN A 757 -2.16 7.83 -16.21
N ILE A 758 -2.88 7.54 -17.30
CA ILE A 758 -4.03 6.62 -17.29
C ILE A 758 -3.71 5.40 -18.16
N TRP A 759 -3.07 4.40 -17.57
CA TRP A 759 -2.58 3.18 -18.24
C TRP A 759 -1.88 3.47 -19.58
N THR A 760 -1.04 4.49 -19.58
CA THR A 760 -0.14 4.83 -20.69
C THR A 760 0.95 3.78 -20.90
N ARG A 761 1.23 2.92 -19.90
CA ARG A 761 2.24 1.85 -19.98
C ARG A 761 3.62 2.37 -20.38
N ARG A 762 4.04 3.48 -19.77
CA ARG A 762 5.29 4.16 -20.11
C ARG A 762 6.48 3.21 -20.06
N GLN A 763 7.38 3.33 -21.04
CA GLN A 763 8.65 2.62 -21.03
C GLN A 763 9.84 3.56 -20.77
N THR A 764 9.71 4.84 -21.11
CA THR A 764 10.77 5.84 -20.98
C THR A 764 10.43 6.88 -19.91
N PRO A 765 11.46 7.49 -19.29
CA PRO A 765 11.28 8.61 -18.37
C PRO A 765 10.40 9.72 -18.98
N PRO A 766 9.62 10.44 -18.15
CA PRO A 766 8.86 11.60 -18.60
C PRO A 766 9.76 12.76 -19.01
N ALA A 767 9.19 13.75 -19.72
CA ALA A 767 9.95 14.92 -20.16
C ALA A 767 10.27 15.87 -19.00
N HIS A 768 9.37 15.94 -18.02
CA HIS A 768 9.50 16.77 -16.82
C HIS A 768 9.43 15.93 -15.54
N PRO A 769 10.45 15.08 -15.27
CA PRO A 769 10.49 14.27 -14.06
C PRO A 769 10.46 15.11 -12.77
N GLU A 770 10.88 16.38 -12.84
CA GLU A 770 10.85 17.35 -11.73
C GLU A 770 9.45 17.81 -11.30
N ARG A 771 8.41 17.49 -12.07
CA ARG A 771 7.02 17.75 -11.73
C ARG A 771 6.43 16.54 -11.02
N VAL A 772 6.26 16.65 -9.70
CA VAL A 772 5.64 15.61 -8.88
C VAL A 772 4.15 15.84 -8.80
N LEU A 773 3.38 14.79 -9.09
CA LEU A 773 1.93 14.75 -8.92
C LEU A 773 1.58 13.75 -7.83
N ALA A 774 1.18 14.21 -6.65
CA ALA A 774 0.68 13.34 -5.60
C ALA A 774 -0.77 12.97 -5.88
N MET A 775 -1.05 11.67 -5.95
CA MET A 775 -2.40 11.15 -6.16
C MET A 775 -3.17 11.15 -4.84
N LEU A 776 -4.13 12.04 -4.70
CA LEU A 776 -4.90 12.27 -3.48
C LEU A 776 -6.13 11.36 -3.37
N PHE A 777 -6.69 10.96 -4.50
CA PHE A 777 -7.84 10.06 -4.58
C PHE A 777 -7.87 9.37 -5.94
N ASN A 778 -8.30 8.10 -6.00
CA ASN A 778 -8.49 7.38 -7.26
C ASN A 778 -9.52 6.23 -7.12
N ASN A 779 -10.65 6.32 -7.84
CA ASN A 779 -11.66 5.26 -7.91
C ASN A 779 -11.86 4.72 -9.34
N PHE A 780 -10.82 4.76 -10.18
CA PHE A 780 -10.85 4.24 -11.56
C PHE A 780 -11.04 2.72 -11.62
N TRP A 781 -10.62 2.01 -10.57
CA TRP A 781 -10.83 0.57 -10.47
C TRP A 781 -12.32 0.20 -10.52
N TYR A 782 -12.63 -0.99 -11.03
CA TYR A 782 -14.01 -1.38 -11.34
C TYR A 782 -14.57 -2.55 -10.53
N THR A 783 -13.79 -3.16 -9.64
CA THR A 783 -14.25 -4.25 -8.75
C THR A 783 -14.22 -3.84 -7.26
N ASN A 784 -13.15 -4.18 -6.53
CA ASN A 784 -13.11 -4.31 -5.07
C ASN A 784 -12.48 -3.16 -4.28
N PHE A 785 -12.25 -2.00 -4.92
CA PHE A 785 -11.85 -0.77 -4.24
C PHE A 785 -13.04 0.18 -4.04
N VAL A 786 -12.86 1.19 -3.18
CA VAL A 786 -13.93 2.08 -2.74
C VAL A 786 -14.48 2.90 -3.91
N GLY A 787 -15.77 2.76 -4.19
CA GLY A 787 -16.41 3.41 -5.34
C GLY A 787 -16.69 4.91 -5.15
N ASP A 788 -16.96 5.36 -3.91
CA ASP A 788 -17.24 6.77 -3.59
C ASP A 788 -16.86 7.12 -2.14
N GLU A 789 -15.77 7.87 -1.97
CA GLU A 789 -15.40 8.44 -0.66
C GLU A 789 -15.44 9.98 -0.69
N HIS A 790 -16.33 10.59 0.08
CA HIS A 790 -16.61 12.03 0.04
C HIS A 790 -16.47 12.72 1.40
N GLY A 791 -16.54 14.05 1.41
CA GLY A 791 -16.41 14.87 2.61
C GLY A 791 -15.05 15.57 2.72
N VAL A 792 -14.75 16.06 3.93
CA VAL A 792 -13.53 16.83 4.23
C VAL A 792 -12.30 15.93 4.27
N MET A 793 -11.24 16.34 3.60
CA MET A 793 -9.93 15.69 3.56
C MET A 793 -8.81 16.74 3.66
N GLU A 794 -7.67 16.33 4.20
CA GLU A 794 -6.46 17.16 4.33
C GLU A 794 -5.23 16.36 3.90
N PHE A 795 -4.34 17.00 3.14
CA PHE A 795 -3.06 16.44 2.73
C PHE A 795 -1.94 17.44 3.00
N GLN A 796 -0.84 16.95 3.57
CA GLN A 796 0.32 17.77 3.90
C GLN A 796 1.59 17.31 3.17
N PHE A 797 2.38 18.29 2.73
CA PHE A 797 3.63 18.08 2.01
C PHE A 797 4.71 19.03 2.55
N ASP A 798 5.92 18.52 2.73
CA ASP A 798 7.09 19.31 3.11
C ASP A 798 8.08 19.34 1.94
N LEU A 799 8.65 20.50 1.65
CA LEU A 799 9.73 20.68 0.69
C LEU A 799 10.93 21.22 1.47
N VAL A 800 12.09 20.59 1.32
CA VAL A 800 13.31 20.96 2.02
C VAL A 800 14.50 20.97 1.08
N TRP A 801 15.37 21.96 1.21
CA TRP A 801 16.67 21.98 0.56
C TRP A 801 17.82 21.74 1.55
N ARG A 802 18.81 20.98 1.11
CA ARG A 802 20.08 20.76 1.80
C ARG A 802 21.22 20.84 0.80
N LYS A 803 22.30 21.54 1.15
CA LYS A 803 23.49 21.62 0.31
C LYS A 803 24.10 20.23 0.07
N GLU A 804 24.15 19.41 1.11
CA GLU A 804 24.65 18.04 1.09
C GLU A 804 23.69 17.18 1.92
N LEU A 805 23.42 15.96 1.46
CA LEU A 805 22.56 14.98 2.13
C LEU A 805 23.10 13.58 1.90
N ASP A 806 23.51 12.89 2.97
CA ASP A 806 24.09 11.56 2.86
C ASP A 806 23.07 10.53 2.34
N THR A 807 23.59 9.46 1.74
CA THR A 807 22.76 8.34 1.26
C THR A 807 22.12 7.63 2.45
N GLY A 808 20.79 7.76 2.60
CA GLY A 808 20.01 7.25 3.73
C GLY A 808 19.49 8.34 4.68
N ASP A 809 20.08 9.54 4.65
CA ASP A 809 19.62 10.68 5.46
C ASP A 809 18.28 11.24 4.93
N ALA A 810 18.01 11.14 3.62
CA ALA A 810 16.73 11.55 3.02
C ALA A 810 15.51 10.89 3.68
N ALA A 811 15.55 9.58 3.89
CA ALA A 811 14.45 8.84 4.54
C ALA A 811 14.29 9.26 6.00
N THR A 812 15.40 9.35 6.74
CA THR A 812 15.42 9.74 8.16
C THR A 812 14.92 11.17 8.37
N LEU A 813 15.31 12.09 7.49
CA LEU A 813 14.84 13.47 7.46
C LEU A 813 13.35 13.54 7.11
N ALA A 814 12.91 12.79 6.10
CA ALA A 814 11.49 12.71 5.72
C ALA A 814 10.63 12.22 6.89
N GLU A 815 11.02 11.13 7.56
CA GLU A 815 10.36 10.62 8.78
C GLU A 815 10.28 11.69 9.88
N SER A 816 11.35 12.46 10.08
CA SER A 816 11.40 13.51 11.10
C SER A 816 10.54 14.74 10.74
N LEU A 817 10.40 15.07 9.46
CA LEU A 817 9.56 16.18 8.99
C LEU A 817 8.06 15.93 9.19
N VAL A 818 7.64 14.66 9.12
CA VAL A 818 6.24 14.23 9.31
C VAL A 818 5.91 13.81 10.75
N ALA A 819 6.93 13.74 11.60
CA ALA A 819 6.79 13.50 13.04
C ALA A 819 6.28 14.76 13.75
N GLU A 820 5.45 14.55 14.78
CA GLU A 820 4.95 15.63 15.63
C GLU A 820 5.65 15.60 16.99
N PRO A 821 5.94 16.78 17.59
CA PRO A 821 6.42 16.82 18.96
C PRO A 821 5.33 16.36 19.92
N VAL A 822 5.72 15.63 20.97
CA VAL A 822 4.81 15.21 22.04
C VAL A 822 4.78 16.28 23.12
N VAL A 823 3.60 16.79 23.42
CA VAL A 823 3.39 17.80 24.47
C VAL A 823 2.74 17.16 25.69
N LEU A 824 3.32 17.40 26.86
CA LEU A 824 2.79 16.91 28.14
C LEU A 824 2.83 18.03 29.18
N ILE A 825 1.70 18.31 29.83
CA ILE A 825 1.64 19.20 30.98
C ILE A 825 1.59 18.35 32.24
N ASN A 826 2.56 18.53 33.13
CA ASN A 826 2.62 17.93 34.45
C ASN A 826 2.48 19.02 35.51
N SER A 827 1.46 18.92 36.36
CA SER A 827 1.21 19.87 37.46
C SER A 827 1.99 19.50 38.72
N ALA A 828 2.05 20.42 39.69
CA ALA A 828 2.58 20.13 41.02
C ALA A 828 1.89 18.92 41.68
N GLY A 829 2.68 18.08 42.36
CA GLY A 829 2.22 16.86 43.04
C GLY A 829 2.79 15.58 42.42
N ARG A 830 2.27 14.43 42.87
CA ARG A 830 2.55 13.12 42.28
C ARG A 830 1.22 12.47 41.92
N ASP A 831 1.17 11.81 40.77
CA ASP A 831 0.04 10.96 40.41
C ASP A 831 -0.12 9.82 41.42
N ASP A 832 -1.37 9.40 41.64
CA ASP A 832 -1.67 8.24 42.48
C ASP A 832 -1.01 6.97 41.87
N PRO A 833 -0.27 6.17 42.66
CA PRO A 833 0.39 4.98 42.15
C PRO A 833 -0.54 4.00 41.44
N ILE A 834 -1.81 3.90 41.86
CA ILE A 834 -2.82 3.04 41.21
C ILE A 834 -3.15 3.56 39.81
N VAL A 835 -3.24 4.88 39.63
CA VAL A 835 -3.47 5.50 38.31
C VAL A 835 -2.27 5.23 37.40
N VAL A 836 -1.05 5.45 37.90
CA VAL A 836 0.17 5.15 37.13
C VAL A 836 0.21 3.68 36.72
N GLN A 837 -0.11 2.76 37.64
CA GLN A 837 -0.08 1.33 37.40
C GLN A 837 -1.19 0.84 36.45
N ARG A 838 -2.42 1.34 36.58
CA ARG A 838 -3.59 0.80 35.86
C ARG A 838 -3.94 1.56 34.59
N LEU A 839 -3.58 2.84 34.49
CA LEU A 839 -3.91 3.68 33.35
C LEU A 839 -2.67 4.00 32.51
N PHE A 840 -1.58 4.44 33.12
CA PHE A 840 -0.40 4.91 32.37
C PHE A 840 0.60 3.81 32.02
N THR A 841 0.51 2.62 32.63
CA THR A 841 1.35 1.48 32.27
C THR A 841 0.70 0.67 31.13
N PRO A 842 1.35 0.54 29.95
CA PRO A 842 0.86 -0.24 28.81
C PRO A 842 0.80 -1.74 29.01
#